data_AF-A0A0H4CAA3-F1
#
_entry.id   AF-A0A0H4CAA3-F1
#
_cell.length_a   1.000
_cell.length_b   1.000
_cell.length_c   1.000
_cell.angle_alpha   90.00
_cell.angle_beta   90.00
_cell.angle_gamma   90.00
#
_symmetry.space_group_name_H-M   'P 1'
#
loop_
_entity.id
_entity.type
_entity.pdbx_description
1 polymer ?
#
loop_
_entity_poly.entity_id
_entity_poly.type
_entity_poly.pdbx_seq_one_letter_code
_entity_poly.pdbx_strand_id
1 'polypeptide(L)'
;MAAGGLYVFLQAYFLVPRNADYFFGTFSRCFRDPRIGLPDQSSQGFEESRRLLASCQQPAFVDQAQWIAIGFLLLGGVSMACYLAHPWWVTRSRCERFPALPSLRPRRLSRFPSREDPDEREIAEYLDHLCRTVGVHPAPRWLLDPLAGSSNGLAFGLPRRRRVIIDAGLVKRFHADRDVFRAVIVHELAHLRHRDVDKTYLTFGMGWAFQTVAVLPFGALTLHSALAGGPSVIPAAALPYLADVPRALGLMAVLTLVVHLVRNSVLRARELHADATAAAHSGYEAAAAAVFSRALQEPPAAGRRPARAALARLTLRLGYWPTTETRHRVLGEPALLTRPRVGELLGAGVVAGVFTASADDLVGTLYRLLWGKLNTLSGDLAVGCTIGAGLTGVLAAAVWRTVATSDPAPRPSRATWLAPPAALVGGYLAGASLPLLTDRTELPATSLEFQGFAWLPRAGPVLLAGAVCLTVWVVSAARGMVPRARGRRALYAVVATSVVSFAPWFAVWYSVRRAGPGNGFQPVLGDAPDLGSSIGWYTVLSRWTGFTWEPLTVQGRLPSALVGLMLLWLVPLALLLFPGRRHATGPDVRPQLGRALLVGLAGGTFVIAAGTALPFLARAALPPAVLHYSGAPQDTGFPTVYWHTYVALACVAQGAVAMVICATVRGHRPALVLAGISLTALAAALGRALAFGVVGCTGLFGGPARRCSVPFVPEILAEDLRTITLRGLLAALPAALSGAGAGALARRRTPTPRTADRARPPTRSHRWALAAALVVLATAVVCATAVALPRDQYVWSIWFRG
;
A
#
# COMPACT_ATOMS: atom_id res chain seq x y z
N MET A 1 -3.95 10.86 12.33
CA MET A 1 -4.97 11.33 13.30
C MET A 1 -5.93 10.22 13.65
N ALA A 2 -6.63 9.60 12.70
CA ALA A 2 -7.47 8.42 13.02
C ALA A 2 -6.71 7.27 13.69
N ALA A 3 -5.50 6.93 13.18
CA ALA A 3 -4.61 5.93 13.77
C ALA A 3 -4.28 6.19 15.25
N GLY A 4 -3.75 7.39 15.53
CA GLY A 4 -3.43 7.78 16.91
C GLY A 4 -4.67 7.86 17.79
N GLY A 5 -5.80 8.37 17.26
CA GLY A 5 -7.07 8.43 17.99
C GLY A 5 -7.55 7.05 18.42
N LEU A 6 -7.49 6.06 17.52
CA LEU A 6 -7.87 4.68 17.84
C LEU A 6 -7.09 4.12 19.03
N TYR A 7 -5.76 4.18 18.95
CA TYR A 7 -4.89 3.72 20.04
C TYR A 7 -5.22 4.43 21.36
N VAL A 8 -5.35 5.76 21.31
CA VAL A 8 -5.61 6.56 22.49
C VAL A 8 -6.97 6.23 23.13
N PHE A 9 -8.03 6.07 22.34
CA PHE A 9 -9.35 5.73 22.88
C PHE A 9 -9.40 4.31 23.43
N LEU A 10 -8.69 3.36 22.80
CA LEU A 10 -8.55 2.00 23.29
C LEU A 10 -7.84 1.97 24.65
N GLN A 11 -6.73 2.69 24.79
CA GLN A 11 -5.99 2.75 26.05
C GLN A 11 -6.76 3.56 27.12
N ALA A 12 -7.42 4.66 26.73
CA ALA A 12 -8.26 5.44 27.63
C ALA A 12 -9.42 4.61 28.21
N TYR A 13 -9.96 3.64 27.46
CA TYR A 13 -11.00 2.74 27.94
C TYR A 13 -10.56 1.98 29.20
N PHE A 14 -9.34 1.43 29.18
CA PHE A 14 -8.78 0.68 30.31
C PHE A 14 -8.27 1.55 31.46
N LEU A 15 -8.01 2.83 31.22
CA LEU A 15 -7.67 3.78 32.28
C LEU A 15 -8.86 4.17 33.18
N VAL A 16 -10.10 3.92 32.71
CA VAL A 16 -11.31 4.16 33.50
C VAL A 16 -11.61 2.89 34.32
N PRO A 17 -11.51 2.93 35.66
CA PRO A 17 -11.62 1.73 36.50
C PRO A 17 -12.90 0.93 36.24
N ARG A 18 -14.06 1.62 36.16
CA ARG A 18 -15.36 0.99 35.88
C ARG A 18 -15.36 0.17 34.58
N ASN A 19 -14.72 0.67 33.53
CA ASN A 19 -14.68 0.02 32.22
C ASN A 19 -13.73 -1.18 32.26
N ALA A 20 -12.55 -1.02 32.89
CA ALA A 20 -11.61 -2.12 33.10
C ALA A 20 -12.24 -3.26 33.92
N ASP A 21 -12.90 -2.93 35.04
CA ASP A 21 -13.59 -3.89 35.90
C ASP A 21 -14.70 -4.63 35.14
N TYR A 22 -15.48 -3.91 34.34
CA TYR A 22 -16.51 -4.51 33.49
C TYR A 22 -15.91 -5.47 32.46
N PHE A 23 -14.84 -5.05 31.77
CA PHE A 23 -14.18 -5.85 30.74
C PHE A 23 -13.54 -7.11 31.34
N PHE A 24 -12.61 -6.95 32.29
CA PHE A 24 -11.90 -8.08 32.91
C PHE A 24 -12.83 -8.95 33.75
N GLY A 25 -13.82 -8.37 34.43
CA GLY A 25 -14.84 -9.12 35.16
C GLY A 25 -15.72 -9.97 34.24
N THR A 26 -16.02 -9.51 33.03
CA THR A 26 -16.73 -10.31 32.02
C THR A 26 -15.85 -11.46 31.53
N PHE A 27 -14.59 -11.21 31.19
CA PHE A 27 -13.65 -12.25 30.77
C PHE A 27 -13.44 -13.32 31.85
N SER A 28 -13.22 -12.91 33.09
CA SER A 28 -13.06 -13.82 34.23
C SER A 28 -14.28 -14.71 34.42
N ARG A 29 -15.50 -14.16 34.27
CA ARG A 29 -16.75 -14.95 34.31
C ARG A 29 -16.83 -15.93 33.14
N CYS A 30 -16.47 -15.54 31.93
CA CYS A 30 -16.48 -16.42 30.76
C CYS A 30 -15.51 -17.59 30.91
N PHE A 31 -14.28 -17.36 31.40
CA PHE A 31 -13.31 -18.44 31.59
C PHE A 31 -13.64 -19.38 32.74
N ARG A 32 -14.50 -18.96 33.67
CA ARG A 32 -15.03 -19.83 34.73
C ARG A 32 -16.22 -20.69 34.28
N ASP A 33 -16.78 -20.47 33.09
CA ASP A 33 -17.84 -21.32 32.55
C ASP A 33 -17.24 -22.68 32.13
N PRO A 34 -17.64 -23.80 32.76
CA PRO A 34 -17.05 -25.11 32.48
C PRO A 34 -17.27 -25.57 31.03
N ARG A 35 -18.31 -25.07 30.34
CA ARG A 35 -18.58 -25.38 28.92
C ARG A 35 -17.55 -24.78 27.97
N ILE A 36 -16.84 -23.74 28.43
CA ILE A 36 -15.77 -23.09 27.67
C ILE A 36 -14.42 -23.75 27.99
N GLY A 37 -14.17 -24.06 29.27
CA GLY A 37 -12.85 -24.51 29.75
C GLY A 37 -12.45 -25.93 29.37
N LEU A 38 -13.42 -26.82 29.06
CA LEU A 38 -13.17 -28.22 28.75
C LEU A 38 -13.93 -28.65 27.48
N PRO A 39 -13.52 -28.18 26.28
CA PRO A 39 -14.12 -28.68 25.06
C PRO A 39 -13.86 -30.18 24.93
N ASP A 40 -14.86 -30.93 24.48
CA ASP A 40 -14.63 -32.26 23.92
C ASP A 40 -13.51 -32.17 22.86
N GLN A 41 -12.61 -33.15 22.81
CA GLN A 41 -11.46 -33.15 21.89
C GLN A 41 -11.88 -33.27 20.42
N SER A 42 -13.17 -33.46 20.15
CA SER A 42 -13.73 -33.34 18.81
C SER A 42 -13.59 -31.91 18.26
N SER A 43 -13.43 -31.80 16.93
CA SER A 43 -13.43 -30.50 16.25
C SER A 43 -14.71 -29.70 16.53
N GLN A 44 -15.83 -30.41 16.66
CA GLN A 44 -17.13 -29.83 16.99
C GLN A 44 -17.16 -29.26 18.41
N GLY A 45 -16.61 -29.96 19.42
CA GLY A 45 -16.50 -29.46 20.78
C GLY A 45 -15.63 -28.20 20.88
N PHE A 46 -14.53 -28.16 20.12
CA PHE A 46 -13.67 -26.97 20.04
C PHE A 46 -14.38 -25.78 19.38
N GLU A 47 -15.10 -26.01 18.27
CA GLU A 47 -15.91 -24.97 17.61
C GLU A 47 -17.02 -24.43 18.51
N GLU A 48 -17.71 -25.31 19.23
CA GLU A 48 -18.77 -24.95 20.17
C GLU A 48 -18.23 -24.12 21.34
N SER A 49 -17.14 -24.55 21.98
CA SER A 49 -16.47 -23.78 23.03
C SER A 49 -16.04 -22.40 22.52
N ARG A 50 -15.46 -22.30 21.32
CA ARG A 50 -15.08 -21.02 20.70
C ARG A 50 -16.29 -20.11 20.46
N ARG A 51 -17.43 -20.67 20.04
CA ARG A 51 -18.67 -19.93 19.83
C ARG A 51 -19.25 -19.42 21.16
N LEU A 52 -19.27 -20.26 22.19
CA LEU A 52 -19.72 -19.88 23.53
C LEU A 52 -18.84 -18.79 24.14
N LEU A 53 -17.51 -18.92 24.03
CA LEU A 53 -16.56 -17.92 24.48
C LEU A 53 -16.75 -16.57 23.76
N ALA A 54 -16.89 -16.60 22.43
CA ALA A 54 -17.13 -15.39 21.65
C ALA A 54 -18.44 -14.70 22.05
N SER A 55 -19.53 -15.47 22.21
CA SER A 55 -20.82 -14.95 22.66
C SER A 55 -20.75 -14.37 24.07
N CYS A 56 -20.00 -15.01 24.98
CA CYS A 56 -19.85 -14.55 26.35
C CYS A 56 -19.02 -13.24 26.44
N GLN A 57 -17.97 -13.11 25.61
CA GLN A 57 -17.12 -11.92 25.57
C GLN A 57 -17.73 -10.74 24.79
N GLN A 58 -18.71 -11.00 23.93
CA GLN A 58 -19.32 -10.01 23.05
C GLN A 58 -19.73 -8.71 23.77
N PRO A 59 -20.40 -8.72 24.95
CA PRO A 59 -20.83 -7.49 25.61
C PRO A 59 -19.68 -6.56 25.99
N ALA A 60 -18.56 -7.12 26.48
CA ALA A 60 -17.36 -6.34 26.81
C ALA A 60 -16.76 -5.68 25.56
N PHE A 61 -16.73 -6.40 24.44
CA PHE A 61 -16.29 -5.84 23.16
C PHE A 61 -17.25 -4.80 22.58
N VAL A 62 -18.57 -4.94 22.80
CA VAL A 62 -19.58 -3.94 22.39
C VAL A 62 -19.36 -2.64 23.15
N ASP A 63 -19.18 -2.71 24.46
CA ASP A 63 -18.93 -1.55 25.31
C ASP A 63 -17.65 -0.81 24.89
N GLN A 64 -16.55 -1.55 24.68
CA GLN A 64 -15.30 -0.99 24.16
C GLN A 64 -15.47 -0.36 22.77
N ALA A 65 -16.17 -1.03 21.84
CA ALA A 65 -16.39 -0.51 20.50
C ALA A 65 -17.26 0.76 20.51
N GLN A 66 -18.28 0.83 21.37
CA GLN A 66 -19.10 2.03 21.57
C GLN A 66 -18.25 3.19 22.10
N TRP A 67 -17.37 2.95 23.07
CA TRP A 67 -16.44 3.96 23.59
C TRP A 67 -15.56 4.54 22.49
N ILE A 68 -14.95 3.68 21.67
CA ILE A 68 -14.11 4.09 20.54
C ILE A 68 -14.93 4.88 19.51
N ALA A 69 -16.14 4.42 19.19
CA ALA A 69 -17.03 5.09 18.25
C ALA A 69 -17.41 6.51 18.73
N ILE A 70 -17.74 6.67 20.01
CA ILE A 70 -18.00 7.97 20.63
C ILE A 70 -16.77 8.87 20.52
N GLY A 71 -15.58 8.35 20.83
CA GLY A 71 -14.32 9.08 20.67
C GLY A 71 -14.10 9.60 19.24
N PHE A 72 -14.38 8.78 18.23
CA PHE A 72 -14.29 9.19 16.82
C PHE A 72 -15.36 10.20 16.41
N LEU A 73 -16.60 10.05 16.89
CA LEU A 73 -17.67 11.02 16.65
C LEU A 73 -17.32 12.38 17.25
N LEU A 74 -16.78 12.41 18.48
CA LEU A 74 -16.28 13.63 19.13
C LEU A 74 -15.10 14.24 18.35
N LEU A 75 -14.14 13.43 17.92
CA LEU A 75 -13.01 13.87 17.11
C LEU A 75 -13.49 14.52 15.80
N GLY A 76 -14.43 13.87 15.11
CA GLY A 76 -15.04 14.38 13.87
C GLY A 76 -15.85 15.66 14.10
N GLY A 77 -16.67 15.69 15.15
CA GLY A 77 -17.48 16.84 15.55
C GLY A 77 -16.63 18.06 15.90
N VAL A 78 -15.62 17.91 16.76
CA VAL A 78 -14.69 19.00 17.11
C VAL A 78 -13.89 19.43 15.90
N SER A 79 -13.41 18.50 15.07
CA SER A 79 -12.70 18.86 13.83
C SER A 79 -13.59 19.69 12.89
N MET A 80 -14.86 19.34 12.75
CA MET A 80 -15.82 20.09 11.93
C MET A 80 -16.14 21.45 12.54
N ALA A 81 -16.32 21.53 13.86
CA ALA A 81 -16.51 22.79 14.57
C ALA A 81 -15.32 23.73 14.37
N CYS A 82 -14.08 23.23 14.53
CA CYS A 82 -12.88 23.99 14.24
C CYS A 82 -12.79 24.43 12.76
N TYR A 83 -13.15 23.55 11.82
CA TYR A 83 -13.19 23.90 10.39
C TYR A 83 -14.16 25.05 10.10
N LEU A 84 -15.38 25.01 10.66
CA LEU A 84 -16.41 26.01 10.47
C LEU A 84 -16.10 27.33 11.21
N ALA A 85 -15.44 27.25 12.37
CA ALA A 85 -15.06 28.41 13.18
C ALA A 85 -13.79 29.12 12.65
N HIS A 86 -12.95 28.44 11.85
CA HIS A 86 -11.68 29.00 11.39
C HIS A 86 -11.80 30.34 10.61
N PRO A 87 -12.75 30.54 9.67
CA PRO A 87 -12.94 31.84 9.02
C PRO A 87 -13.29 32.97 10.01
N TRP A 88 -14.10 32.64 11.02
CA TRP A 88 -14.47 33.58 12.08
C TRP A 88 -13.23 33.93 12.91
N TRP A 89 -12.42 32.94 13.29
CA TRP A 89 -11.16 33.15 14.00
C TRP A 89 -10.18 34.02 13.21
N VAL A 90 -9.99 33.78 11.91
CA VAL A 90 -9.11 34.60 11.06
C VAL A 90 -9.59 36.04 11.02
N THR A 91 -10.89 36.25 10.79
CA THR A 91 -11.49 37.59 10.77
C THR A 91 -11.30 38.28 12.13
N ARG A 92 -11.60 37.58 13.23
CA ARG A 92 -11.48 38.09 14.59
C ARG A 92 -10.03 38.36 14.99
N SER A 93 -9.08 37.48 14.71
CA SER A 93 -7.65 37.69 15.01
C SER A 93 -7.03 38.89 14.26
N ARG A 94 -7.60 39.26 13.10
CA ARG A 94 -7.19 40.44 12.31
C ARG A 94 -7.96 41.70 12.68
N CYS A 95 -9.21 41.58 13.15
CA CYS A 95 -10.09 42.71 13.51
C CYS A 95 -10.10 43.05 15.02
N GLU A 96 -10.04 42.05 15.89
CA GLU A 96 -10.13 42.17 17.34
C GLU A 96 -8.78 41.97 18.03
N ARG A 97 -8.54 42.90 18.94
CA ARG A 97 -7.36 43.03 19.79
C ARG A 97 -7.46 42.03 20.94
N PHE A 98 -6.34 41.47 21.38
CA PHE A 98 -6.27 40.88 22.72
C PHE A 98 -6.69 41.98 23.74
N PRO A 99 -7.61 41.71 24.68
CA PRO A 99 -8.22 42.74 25.54
C PRO A 99 -7.25 43.51 26.46
N ALA A 100 -5.97 43.14 26.53
CA ALA A 100 -5.04 43.66 27.53
C ALA A 100 -4.44 45.06 27.23
N LEU A 101 -4.66 45.67 26.06
CA LEU A 101 -4.09 46.99 25.70
C LEU A 101 -5.13 47.94 25.07
N PRO A 102 -5.64 48.94 25.81
CA PRO A 102 -6.72 49.84 25.37
C PRO A 102 -6.37 50.86 24.27
N SER A 103 -5.09 51.11 23.98
CA SER A 103 -4.64 52.35 23.31
C SER A 103 -4.58 52.37 21.77
N LEU A 104 -5.00 51.31 21.06
CA LEU A 104 -4.91 51.27 19.59
C LEU A 104 -6.29 51.50 18.93
N ARG A 105 -6.37 51.78 17.62
CA ARG A 105 -7.66 51.88 16.87
C ARG A 105 -8.09 50.52 16.30
N PRO A 106 -9.39 50.20 16.19
CA PRO A 106 -9.85 48.91 15.65
C PRO A 106 -9.44 48.76 14.17
N ARG A 107 -8.89 47.59 13.80
CA ARG A 107 -8.58 47.23 12.40
C ARG A 107 -9.89 46.88 11.70
N ARG A 108 -10.44 47.79 10.89
CA ARG A 108 -11.56 47.46 9.99
C ARG A 108 -11.01 47.00 8.65
N LEU A 109 -11.25 45.73 8.30
CA LEU A 109 -11.07 45.23 6.93
C LEU A 109 -12.15 45.87 6.05
N SER A 110 -11.75 46.67 5.06
CA SER A 110 -12.66 47.28 4.10
C SER A 110 -12.80 46.41 2.85
N ARG A 111 -13.93 46.54 2.16
CA ARG A 111 -14.08 45.94 0.82
C ARG A 111 -13.22 46.75 -0.14
N PHE A 112 -12.38 46.07 -0.90
CA PHE A 112 -11.43 46.65 -1.85
C PHE A 112 -11.23 45.66 -2.96
N PRO A 113 -11.06 46.04 -4.24
CA PRO A 113 -11.18 47.40 -4.76
C PRO A 113 -12.64 47.81 -5.00
N SER A 114 -12.92 49.11 -4.88
CA SER A 114 -14.14 49.77 -5.33
C SER A 114 -14.09 49.96 -6.84
N ARG A 115 -15.21 49.67 -7.54
CA ARG A 115 -15.33 49.98 -8.97
C ARG A 115 -15.78 51.41 -9.24
N GLU A 116 -16.25 52.09 -8.21
CA GLU A 116 -16.72 53.48 -8.25
C GLU A 116 -15.57 54.46 -8.07
N ASP A 117 -14.49 54.03 -7.42
CA ASP A 117 -13.26 54.80 -7.27
C ASP A 117 -12.39 54.65 -8.54
N PRO A 118 -12.09 55.75 -9.26
CA PRO A 118 -11.23 55.71 -10.45
C PRO A 118 -9.86 55.10 -10.19
N ASP A 119 -9.28 55.34 -9.01
CA ASP A 119 -7.92 54.90 -8.67
C ASP A 119 -7.88 53.38 -8.38
N GLU A 120 -8.98 52.83 -7.84
CA GLU A 120 -9.07 51.40 -7.52
C GLU A 120 -9.62 50.55 -8.68
N ARG A 121 -10.28 51.19 -9.66
CA ARG A 121 -10.90 50.50 -10.80
C ARG A 121 -9.91 49.70 -11.63
N GLU A 122 -8.71 50.25 -11.88
CA GLU A 122 -7.66 49.53 -12.63
C GLU A 122 -7.26 48.23 -11.91
N ILE A 123 -7.12 48.30 -10.59
CA ILE A 123 -6.79 47.14 -9.75
C ILE A 123 -7.93 46.11 -9.81
N ALA A 124 -9.19 46.57 -9.75
CA ALA A 124 -10.36 45.69 -9.84
C ALA A 124 -10.38 44.89 -11.15
N GLU A 125 -10.22 45.58 -12.28
CA GLU A 125 -10.20 44.96 -13.61
C GLU A 125 -9.02 43.98 -13.76
N TYR A 126 -7.86 44.33 -13.19
CA TYR A 126 -6.68 43.47 -13.20
C TYR A 126 -6.86 42.22 -12.33
N LEU A 127 -7.44 42.34 -11.13
CA LEU A 127 -7.76 41.20 -10.26
C LEU A 127 -8.78 40.25 -10.90
N ASP A 128 -9.79 40.79 -11.58
CA ASP A 128 -10.77 40.00 -12.34
C ASP A 128 -10.12 39.26 -13.50
N HIS A 129 -9.18 39.91 -14.20
CA HIS A 129 -8.37 39.26 -15.24
C HIS A 129 -7.54 38.11 -14.65
N LEU A 130 -6.84 38.32 -13.52
CA LEU A 130 -6.07 37.25 -12.87
C LEU A 130 -6.95 36.09 -12.40
N CYS A 131 -8.15 36.35 -11.87
CA CYS A 131 -9.10 35.29 -11.51
C CYS A 131 -9.47 34.41 -12.70
N ARG A 132 -9.78 35.02 -13.86
CA ARG A 132 -10.07 34.28 -15.10
C ARG A 132 -8.86 33.48 -15.58
N THR A 133 -7.68 34.10 -15.58
CA THR A 133 -6.43 33.46 -16.04
C THR A 133 -6.03 32.27 -15.17
N VAL A 134 -6.19 32.36 -13.84
CA VAL A 134 -5.91 31.25 -12.93
C VAL A 134 -7.07 30.23 -12.90
N GLY A 135 -8.27 30.60 -13.36
CA GLY A 135 -9.45 29.75 -13.40
C GLY A 135 -10.19 29.66 -12.06
N VAL A 136 -10.24 30.76 -11.30
CA VAL A 136 -10.96 30.85 -10.02
C VAL A 136 -12.36 31.42 -10.26
N HIS A 137 -13.39 30.56 -10.16
CA HIS A 137 -14.79 30.95 -10.28
C HIS A 137 -15.65 30.35 -9.15
N PRO A 138 -16.53 31.14 -8.49
CA PRO A 138 -16.69 32.60 -8.63
C PRO A 138 -15.48 33.38 -8.09
N ALA A 139 -15.34 34.65 -8.50
CA ALA A 139 -14.29 35.53 -8.00
C ALA A 139 -14.41 35.71 -6.47
N PRO A 140 -13.29 35.74 -5.73
CA PRO A 140 -13.33 35.94 -4.29
C PRO A 140 -13.74 37.38 -3.95
N ARG A 141 -14.25 37.57 -2.73
CA ARG A 141 -14.42 38.92 -2.18
C ARG A 141 -13.08 39.44 -1.67
N TRP A 142 -12.57 40.44 -2.36
CA TRP A 142 -11.34 41.13 -2.00
C TRP A 142 -11.56 42.08 -0.81
N LEU A 143 -10.58 42.11 0.10
CA LEU A 143 -10.56 42.92 1.33
C LEU A 143 -9.19 43.59 1.49
N LEU A 144 -9.16 44.79 2.05
CA LEU A 144 -7.91 45.52 2.35
C LEU A 144 -7.63 45.53 3.85
N ASP A 145 -6.40 45.22 4.25
CA ASP A 145 -5.87 45.54 5.59
C ASP A 145 -5.07 46.85 5.51
N PRO A 146 -5.68 48.01 5.83
CA PRO A 146 -5.04 49.32 5.65
C PRO A 146 -3.86 49.55 6.59
N LEU A 147 -3.79 48.79 7.69
CA LEU A 147 -2.75 48.93 8.71
C LEU A 147 -1.63 47.91 8.55
N ALA A 148 -1.69 47.02 7.55
CA ALA A 148 -0.62 46.08 7.25
C ALA A 148 0.38 46.70 6.26
N GLY A 149 1.57 47.05 6.76
CA GLY A 149 2.68 47.56 5.94
C GLY A 149 3.41 46.48 5.13
N SER A 150 3.11 45.20 5.36
CA SER A 150 3.67 44.08 4.59
C SER A 150 3.14 44.04 3.16
N SER A 151 3.92 43.44 2.25
CA SER A 151 3.49 43.16 0.86
C SER A 151 2.95 41.73 0.73
N ASN A 152 2.01 41.33 1.59
CA ASN A 152 1.44 39.98 1.63
C ASN A 152 -0.04 39.95 1.25
N GLY A 153 -0.53 38.75 0.96
CA GLY A 153 -1.96 38.44 0.80
C GLY A 153 -2.36 37.25 1.68
N LEU A 154 -3.68 37.03 1.82
CA LEU A 154 -4.21 35.85 2.50
C LEU A 154 -5.58 35.43 1.92
N ALA A 155 -5.62 34.27 1.28
CA ALA A 155 -6.85 33.59 0.88
C ALA A 155 -7.50 32.84 2.05
N PHE A 156 -8.81 33.07 2.28
CA PHE A 156 -9.55 32.45 3.39
C PHE A 156 -11.06 32.35 3.10
N GLY A 157 -11.81 31.70 4.01
CA GLY A 157 -13.27 31.57 3.92
C GLY A 157 -13.76 30.18 3.48
N LEU A 158 -15.05 29.93 3.66
CA LEU A 158 -15.70 28.64 3.34
C LEU A 158 -15.97 28.48 1.84
N PRO A 159 -16.28 27.25 1.37
CA PRO A 159 -16.77 27.03 0.01
C PRO A 159 -17.89 28.02 -0.34
N ARG A 160 -17.85 28.58 -1.56
CA ARG A 160 -18.78 29.61 -2.09
C ARG A 160 -18.68 31.00 -1.45
N ARG A 161 -17.96 31.19 -0.35
CA ARG A 161 -17.75 32.50 0.31
C ARG A 161 -16.26 32.79 0.49
N ARG A 162 -15.50 32.68 -0.60
CA ARG A 162 -14.05 32.92 -0.61
C ARG A 162 -13.75 34.40 -0.49
N ARG A 163 -12.72 34.71 0.28
CA ARG A 163 -12.23 36.07 0.52
C ARG A 163 -10.72 36.07 0.36
N VAL A 164 -10.17 37.19 -0.08
CA VAL A 164 -8.72 37.41 -0.10
C VAL A 164 -8.44 38.76 0.55
N ILE A 165 -7.61 38.78 1.59
CA ILE A 165 -7.07 40.01 2.16
C ILE A 165 -5.82 40.40 1.38
N ILE A 166 -5.74 41.66 1.00
CA ILE A 166 -4.57 42.32 0.41
C ILE A 166 -4.06 43.31 1.47
N ASP A 167 -2.79 43.25 1.83
CA ASP A 167 -2.19 44.23 2.73
C ASP A 167 -1.94 45.55 1.98
N ALA A 168 -2.04 46.70 2.66
CA ALA A 168 -1.80 48.00 2.04
C ALA A 168 -0.39 48.13 1.41
N GLY A 169 0.61 47.49 2.02
CA GLY A 169 1.96 47.40 1.45
C GLY A 169 2.03 46.64 0.12
N LEU A 170 1.09 45.73 -0.15
CA LEU A 170 0.97 45.05 -1.44
C LEU A 170 0.27 45.94 -2.48
N VAL A 171 -0.77 46.69 -2.08
CA VAL A 171 -1.43 47.66 -2.98
C VAL A 171 -0.45 48.70 -3.51
N LYS A 172 0.43 49.24 -2.64
CA LYS A 172 1.49 50.16 -3.07
C LYS A 172 2.43 49.57 -4.13
N ARG A 173 2.64 48.26 -4.10
CA ARG A 173 3.45 47.55 -5.11
C ARG A 173 2.74 47.42 -6.44
N PHE A 174 1.41 47.57 -6.53
CA PHE A 174 0.72 47.51 -7.81
C PHE A 174 1.28 48.53 -8.82
N HIS A 175 1.51 49.77 -8.37
CA HIS A 175 2.09 50.82 -9.22
C HIS A 175 3.62 50.79 -9.23
N ALA A 176 4.27 50.44 -8.11
CA ALA A 176 5.73 50.47 -8.01
C ALA A 176 6.44 49.24 -8.61
N ASP A 177 5.81 48.06 -8.54
CA ASP A 177 6.34 46.77 -8.98
C ASP A 177 5.19 45.78 -9.23
N ARG A 178 4.52 45.95 -10.39
CA ARG A 178 3.31 45.19 -10.76
C ARG A 178 3.58 43.69 -10.86
N ASP A 179 4.81 43.27 -11.11
CA ASP A 179 5.21 41.87 -11.16
C ASP A 179 5.20 41.23 -9.76
N VAL A 180 5.70 41.93 -8.74
CA VAL A 180 5.58 41.47 -7.34
C VAL A 180 4.11 41.36 -6.94
N PHE A 181 3.30 42.38 -7.26
CA PHE A 181 1.86 42.34 -6.99
C PHE A 181 1.19 41.13 -7.65
N ARG A 182 1.44 40.94 -8.95
CA ARG A 182 0.89 39.81 -9.71
C ARG A 182 1.30 38.47 -9.11
N ALA A 183 2.58 38.30 -8.78
CA ALA A 183 3.11 37.05 -8.25
C ALA A 183 2.42 36.65 -6.94
N VAL A 184 2.27 37.59 -5.99
CA VAL A 184 1.60 37.32 -4.70
C VAL A 184 0.11 37.03 -4.92
N ILE A 185 -0.59 37.79 -5.76
CA ILE A 185 -2.02 37.55 -6.00
C ILE A 185 -2.25 36.20 -6.69
N VAL A 186 -1.43 35.82 -7.68
CA VAL A 186 -1.56 34.51 -8.33
C VAL A 186 -1.29 33.37 -7.35
N HIS A 187 -0.35 33.52 -6.41
CA HIS A 187 -0.12 32.56 -5.32
C HIS A 187 -1.38 32.38 -4.46
N GLU A 188 -1.99 33.48 -4.00
CA GLU A 188 -3.22 33.41 -3.21
C GLU A 188 -4.40 32.81 -4.01
N LEU A 189 -4.51 33.14 -5.31
CA LEU A 189 -5.51 32.55 -6.19
C LEU A 189 -5.25 31.06 -6.46
N ALA A 190 -3.99 30.63 -6.50
CA ALA A 190 -3.64 29.21 -6.63
C ALA A 190 -4.16 28.40 -5.44
N HIS A 191 -4.09 28.96 -4.22
CA HIS A 191 -4.72 28.31 -3.06
C HIS A 191 -6.24 28.15 -3.23
N LEU A 192 -6.93 29.14 -3.80
CA LEU A 192 -8.36 29.02 -4.08
C LEU A 192 -8.65 27.97 -5.15
N ARG A 193 -7.88 27.97 -6.25
CA ARG A 193 -8.00 27.00 -7.35
C ARG A 193 -7.81 25.57 -6.85
N HIS A 194 -6.82 25.35 -5.98
CA HIS A 194 -6.50 24.03 -5.43
C HIS A 194 -7.33 23.64 -4.20
N ARG A 195 -8.29 24.47 -3.78
CA ARG A 195 -9.08 24.29 -2.54
C ARG A 195 -8.21 24.08 -1.31
N ASP A 196 -7.08 24.77 -1.30
CA ASP A 196 -6.09 24.68 -0.25
C ASP A 196 -6.64 25.24 1.06
N VAL A 197 -7.40 26.33 1.01
CA VAL A 197 -8.07 26.90 2.19
C VAL A 197 -8.87 25.85 2.98
N ASP A 198 -9.67 25.03 2.30
CA ASP A 198 -10.47 23.98 2.97
C ASP A 198 -9.59 22.89 3.58
N LYS A 199 -8.59 22.43 2.80
CA LYS A 199 -7.64 21.42 3.27
C LYS A 199 -6.87 21.94 4.49
N THR A 200 -6.56 23.24 4.54
CA THR A 200 -5.88 23.88 5.67
C THR A 200 -6.77 23.78 6.88
N TYR A 201 -8.00 24.28 6.79
CA TYR A 201 -8.92 24.30 7.91
C TYR A 201 -9.20 22.91 8.42
N LEU A 202 -9.36 21.93 7.53
CA LEU A 202 -9.56 20.54 7.92
C LEU A 202 -8.32 19.98 8.62
N THR A 203 -7.11 20.22 8.09
CA THR A 203 -5.86 19.75 8.71
C THR A 203 -5.62 20.37 10.08
N PHE A 204 -5.90 21.68 10.23
CA PHE A 204 -5.83 22.38 11.51
C PHE A 204 -6.90 21.87 12.48
N GLY A 205 -8.14 21.74 12.02
CA GLY A 205 -9.26 21.27 12.83
C GLY A 205 -9.05 19.86 13.36
N MET A 206 -8.62 18.94 12.49
CA MET A 206 -8.28 17.58 12.92
C MET A 206 -7.10 17.58 13.91
N GLY A 207 -6.11 18.46 13.70
CA GLY A 207 -4.95 18.59 14.59
C GLY A 207 -5.37 19.03 15.99
N TRP A 208 -6.18 20.08 16.09
CA TRP A 208 -6.73 20.56 17.36
C TRP A 208 -7.66 19.53 18.01
N ALA A 209 -8.57 18.92 17.24
CA ALA A 209 -9.45 17.88 17.74
C ALA A 209 -8.67 16.69 18.31
N PHE A 210 -7.59 16.25 17.66
CA PHE A 210 -6.72 15.20 18.18
C PHE A 210 -6.08 15.60 19.51
N GLN A 211 -5.62 16.85 19.65
CA GLN A 211 -5.07 17.33 20.92
C GLN A 211 -6.14 17.37 22.02
N THR A 212 -7.31 17.94 21.74
CA THR A 212 -8.32 18.20 22.77
C THR A 212 -9.15 16.97 23.15
N VAL A 213 -9.42 16.08 22.20
CA VAL A 213 -10.30 14.91 22.41
C VAL A 213 -9.50 13.64 22.74
N ALA A 214 -8.28 13.50 22.21
CA ALA A 214 -7.46 12.30 22.44
C ALA A 214 -6.32 12.59 23.42
N VAL A 215 -5.41 13.51 23.07
CA VAL A 215 -4.15 13.70 23.83
C VAL A 215 -4.39 14.20 25.26
N LEU A 216 -5.18 15.28 25.42
CA LEU A 216 -5.42 15.87 26.73
C LEU A 216 -6.18 14.93 27.68
N PRO A 217 -7.33 14.31 27.30
CA PRO A 217 -8.05 13.43 28.20
C PRO A 217 -7.24 12.19 28.57
N PHE A 218 -6.52 11.60 27.60
CA PHE A 218 -5.66 10.45 27.88
C PHE A 218 -4.52 10.82 28.82
N GLY A 219 -3.79 11.90 28.56
CA GLY A 219 -2.72 12.36 29.45
C GLY A 219 -3.21 12.64 30.87
N ALA A 220 -4.39 13.26 31.00
CA ALA A 220 -5.03 13.51 32.30
C ALA A 220 -5.43 12.21 33.00
N LEU A 221 -6.04 11.25 32.29
CA LEU A 221 -6.40 9.94 32.82
C LEU A 221 -5.15 9.16 33.24
N THR A 222 -4.12 9.08 32.41
CA THR A 222 -2.86 8.40 32.73
C THR A 222 -2.20 9.00 33.97
N LEU A 223 -2.13 10.33 34.07
CA LEU A 223 -1.56 11.00 35.24
C LEU A 223 -2.40 10.77 36.49
N HIS A 224 -3.73 10.86 36.38
CA HIS A 224 -4.64 10.60 37.49
C HIS A 224 -4.51 9.16 38.00
N SER A 225 -4.53 8.16 37.11
CA SER A 225 -4.34 6.75 37.46
C SER A 225 -2.98 6.52 38.15
N ALA A 226 -1.92 7.18 37.68
CA ALA A 226 -0.59 7.10 38.30
C ALA A 226 -0.58 7.68 39.74
N LEU A 227 -1.25 8.81 39.95
CA LEU A 227 -1.33 9.48 41.25
C LEU A 227 -2.26 8.77 42.24
N ALA A 228 -3.32 8.14 41.75
CA ALA A 228 -4.33 7.45 42.58
C ALA A 228 -3.93 6.01 42.98
N GLY A 229 -2.72 5.55 42.60
CA GLY A 229 -2.25 4.19 42.92
C GLY A 229 -2.81 3.09 42.01
N GLY A 230 -3.48 3.46 40.90
CA GLY A 230 -4.10 2.54 39.95
C GLY A 230 -5.43 1.93 40.43
N PRO A 231 -6.16 1.24 39.54
CA PRO A 231 -7.39 0.53 39.91
C PRO A 231 -7.12 -0.62 40.89
N SER A 232 -7.95 -0.75 41.93
CA SER A 232 -7.81 -1.72 43.02
C SER A 232 -8.02 -3.20 42.62
N VAL A 233 -8.52 -3.46 41.41
CA VAL A 233 -8.85 -4.81 40.90
C VAL A 233 -7.79 -5.35 39.92
N ILE A 234 -6.74 -4.57 39.64
CA ILE A 234 -5.64 -5.05 38.80
C ILE A 234 -4.88 -6.14 39.57
N PRO A 235 -4.79 -7.39 39.07
CA PRO A 235 -4.03 -8.45 39.72
C PRO A 235 -2.59 -8.00 40.00
N ALA A 236 -1.92 -8.55 41.03
CA ALA A 236 -0.51 -8.22 41.31
C ALA A 236 0.42 -8.47 40.10
N ALA A 237 0.04 -9.35 39.16
CA ALA A 237 0.71 -9.57 37.89
C ALA A 237 0.65 -8.37 36.91
N ALA A 238 -0.29 -7.44 37.10
CA ALA A 238 -0.49 -6.25 36.29
C ALA A 238 -0.03 -4.94 36.99
N LEU A 239 0.70 -5.04 38.12
CA LEU A 239 1.53 -3.95 38.68
C LEU A 239 2.49 -3.27 37.66
N PRO A 240 2.99 -3.92 36.58
CA PRO A 240 3.76 -3.26 35.54
C PRO A 240 3.08 -2.04 34.90
N TYR A 241 1.75 -1.91 35.04
CA TYR A 241 0.98 -0.77 34.53
C TYR A 241 1.42 0.59 35.11
N LEU A 242 1.87 0.63 36.38
CA LEU A 242 2.41 1.85 37.01
C LEU A 242 3.84 2.17 36.55
N ALA A 243 4.65 1.16 36.20
CA ALA A 243 5.97 1.34 35.60
C ALA A 243 5.90 1.80 34.12
N ASP A 244 4.74 1.67 33.47
CA ASP A 244 4.52 2.01 32.06
C ASP A 244 3.96 3.42 31.82
N VAL A 245 3.73 4.25 32.85
CA VAL A 245 3.28 5.64 32.68
C VAL A 245 4.25 6.49 31.85
N PRO A 246 5.58 6.51 32.12
CA PRO A 246 6.53 7.26 31.30
C PRO A 246 6.53 6.80 29.84
N ARG A 247 6.27 5.51 29.62
CA ARG A 247 6.21 4.90 28.31
C ARG A 247 4.93 5.25 27.56
N ALA A 248 3.77 5.17 28.19
CA ALA A 248 2.49 5.59 27.62
C ALA A 248 2.54 7.06 27.21
N LEU A 249 3.08 7.92 28.09
CA LEU A 249 3.34 9.34 27.79
C LEU A 249 4.36 9.52 26.67
N GLY A 250 5.43 8.72 26.64
CA GLY A 250 6.44 8.72 25.57
C GLY A 250 5.84 8.35 24.21
N LEU A 251 5.04 7.29 24.14
CA LEU A 251 4.36 6.87 22.92
C LEU A 251 3.34 7.91 22.46
N MET A 252 2.57 8.48 23.39
CA MET A 252 1.68 9.62 23.13
C MET A 252 2.43 10.82 22.55
N ALA A 253 3.60 11.16 23.10
CA ALA A 253 4.43 12.23 22.61
C ALA A 253 4.95 11.92 21.19
N VAL A 254 5.38 10.69 20.93
CA VAL A 254 5.81 10.23 19.59
C VAL A 254 4.65 10.28 18.59
N LEU A 255 3.47 9.76 18.93
CA LEU A 255 2.28 9.81 18.08
C LEU A 255 1.85 11.25 17.79
N THR A 256 1.88 12.11 18.80
CA THR A 256 1.62 13.54 18.68
C THR A 256 2.62 14.21 17.75
N LEU A 257 3.92 13.91 17.92
CA LEU A 257 4.97 14.39 17.04
C LEU A 257 4.73 13.94 15.59
N VAL A 258 4.44 12.66 15.35
CA VAL A 258 4.12 12.13 14.01
C VAL A 258 2.92 12.85 13.40
N VAL A 259 1.84 13.07 14.16
CA VAL A 259 0.66 13.80 13.69
C VAL A 259 1.02 15.23 13.30
N HIS A 260 1.80 15.95 14.10
CA HIS A 260 2.24 17.31 13.78
C HIS A 260 3.18 17.37 12.59
N LEU A 261 4.10 16.42 12.46
CA LEU A 261 5.00 16.32 11.31
C LEU A 261 4.23 16.06 10.01
N VAL A 262 3.23 15.16 10.04
CA VAL A 262 2.35 14.90 8.89
C VAL A 262 1.56 16.16 8.54
N ARG A 263 0.94 16.81 9.54
CA ARG A 263 0.23 18.08 9.35
C ARG A 263 1.13 19.14 8.70
N ASN A 264 2.32 19.36 9.24
CA ASN A 264 3.27 20.34 8.72
C ASN A 264 3.73 19.98 7.29
N SER A 265 3.92 18.69 7.00
CA SER A 265 4.28 18.24 5.65
C SER A 265 3.19 18.53 4.62
N VAL A 266 1.91 18.34 4.98
CA VAL A 266 0.75 18.62 4.12
C VAL A 266 0.62 20.12 3.88
N LEU A 267 0.76 20.94 4.92
CA LEU A 267 0.73 22.40 4.79
C LEU A 267 1.87 22.90 3.90
N ARG A 268 3.10 22.43 4.14
CA ARG A 268 4.27 22.79 3.35
C ARG A 268 4.13 22.40 1.88
N ALA A 269 3.63 21.19 1.59
CA ALA A 269 3.45 20.74 0.22
C ALA A 269 2.48 21.63 -0.57
N ARG A 270 1.53 22.27 0.11
CA ARG A 270 0.51 23.11 -0.51
C ARG A 270 1.02 24.51 -0.83
N GLU A 271 1.82 25.09 0.05
CA GLU A 271 2.58 26.31 -0.26
C GLU A 271 3.44 26.12 -1.52
N LEU A 272 4.15 24.99 -1.61
CA LEU A 272 4.97 24.71 -2.78
C LEU A 272 4.15 24.51 -4.07
N HIS A 273 2.94 23.94 -3.99
CA HIS A 273 2.04 23.84 -5.15
C HIS A 273 1.48 25.19 -5.59
N ALA A 274 1.21 26.09 -4.63
CA ALA A 274 0.82 27.46 -4.93
C ALA A 274 1.99 28.20 -5.61
N ASP A 275 3.22 28.07 -5.11
CA ASP A 275 4.44 28.61 -5.71
C ASP A 275 4.61 28.16 -7.17
N ALA A 276 4.51 26.85 -7.43
CA ALA A 276 4.65 26.31 -8.79
C ALA A 276 3.54 26.77 -9.74
N THR A 277 2.32 26.96 -9.22
CA THR A 277 1.21 27.49 -10.02
C THR A 277 1.44 28.96 -10.33
N ALA A 278 1.94 29.72 -9.36
CA ALA A 278 2.30 31.12 -9.56
C ALA A 278 3.42 31.25 -10.59
N ALA A 279 4.46 30.43 -10.52
CA ALA A 279 5.53 30.39 -11.54
C ALA A 279 4.97 30.10 -12.94
N ALA A 280 4.10 29.08 -13.08
CA ALA A 280 3.55 28.69 -14.37
C ALA A 280 2.68 29.76 -15.04
N HIS A 281 1.96 30.59 -14.27
CA HIS A 281 1.14 31.67 -14.82
C HIS A 281 1.92 32.98 -14.99
N SER A 282 3.08 33.12 -14.35
CA SER A 282 3.89 34.34 -14.46
C SER A 282 4.56 34.52 -15.83
N GLY A 283 4.69 33.46 -16.65
CA GLY A 283 5.13 33.55 -18.05
C GLY A 283 6.61 33.83 -18.28
N TYR A 284 7.38 34.14 -17.23
CA TYR A 284 8.82 34.38 -17.27
C TYR A 284 9.52 33.50 -16.24
N GLU A 285 9.90 32.27 -16.61
CA GLU A 285 10.41 31.27 -15.65
C GLU A 285 11.59 31.79 -14.80
N ALA A 286 12.48 32.61 -15.38
CA ALA A 286 13.61 33.21 -14.66
C ALA A 286 13.25 34.52 -13.89
N ALA A 287 12.48 35.43 -14.50
CA ALA A 287 12.18 36.73 -13.89
C ALA A 287 11.13 36.61 -12.78
N ALA A 288 10.13 35.74 -12.92
CA ALA A 288 9.14 35.47 -11.90
C ALA A 288 9.75 34.79 -10.66
N ALA A 289 10.70 33.87 -10.88
CA ALA A 289 11.48 33.29 -9.79
C ALA A 289 12.30 34.36 -9.07
N ALA A 290 12.95 35.29 -9.78
CA ALA A 290 13.71 36.40 -9.19
C ALA A 290 12.82 37.43 -8.46
N VAL A 291 11.60 37.69 -8.93
CA VAL A 291 10.60 38.55 -8.29
C VAL A 291 10.11 37.92 -6.98
N PHE A 292 9.75 36.63 -7.01
CA PHE A 292 9.38 35.88 -5.82
C PHE A 292 10.55 35.79 -4.83
N SER A 293 11.78 35.64 -5.35
CA SER A 293 13.01 35.63 -4.56
C SER A 293 13.23 36.93 -3.78
N ARG A 294 12.95 38.08 -4.41
CA ARG A 294 13.02 39.40 -3.77
C ARG A 294 11.93 39.58 -2.71
N ALA A 295 10.72 39.06 -2.94
CA ALA A 295 9.63 39.09 -1.97
C ALA A 295 9.87 38.16 -0.76
N LEU A 296 10.70 37.12 -0.90
CA LEU A 296 11.00 36.10 0.12
C LEU A 296 12.24 36.39 0.98
N GLN A 297 12.92 37.53 0.80
CA GLN A 297 14.11 37.86 1.59
C GLN A 297 13.74 37.99 3.08
N GLU A 298 14.13 37.00 3.87
CA GLU A 298 14.12 37.10 5.34
C GLU A 298 15.23 38.06 5.79
N PRO A 299 15.01 38.86 6.85
CA PRO A 299 16.05 39.69 7.42
C PRO A 299 17.26 38.83 7.86
N PRO A 300 18.50 39.27 7.62
CA PRO A 300 19.69 38.48 7.93
C PRO A 300 19.73 38.15 9.42
N ALA A 301 19.80 36.86 9.75
CA ALA A 301 19.99 36.37 11.11
C ALA A 301 21.45 36.55 11.57
N ALA A 302 21.98 37.78 11.48
CA ALA A 302 23.28 38.13 12.01
C ALA A 302 23.20 38.11 13.55
N GLY A 303 24.07 37.34 14.21
CA GLY A 303 24.28 37.39 15.67
C GLY A 303 23.70 36.25 16.52
N ARG A 304 23.12 35.18 15.95
CA ARG A 304 22.65 34.03 16.75
C ARG A 304 23.77 33.01 17.01
N ARG A 305 23.94 32.59 18.28
CA ARG A 305 24.85 31.50 18.70
C ARG A 305 24.64 30.22 17.84
N PRO A 306 25.69 29.44 17.53
CA PRO A 306 25.64 28.34 16.57
C PRO A 306 24.61 27.25 16.92
N ALA A 307 24.47 26.89 18.21
CA ALA A 307 23.47 25.92 18.66
C ALA A 307 22.02 26.42 18.47
N ARG A 308 21.75 27.70 18.75
CA ARG A 308 20.42 28.31 18.49
C ARG A 308 20.14 28.43 17.00
N ALA A 309 21.17 28.68 16.18
CA ALA A 309 21.04 28.69 14.73
C ALA A 309 20.76 27.29 14.17
N ALA A 310 21.37 26.24 14.73
CA ALA A 310 21.09 24.85 14.35
C ALA A 310 19.67 24.42 14.74
N LEU A 311 19.23 24.75 15.96
CA LEU A 311 17.85 24.51 16.41
C LEU A 311 16.84 25.29 15.57
N ALA A 312 17.11 26.57 15.26
CA ALA A 312 16.27 27.38 14.38
C ALA A 312 16.18 26.78 12.96
N ARG A 313 17.28 26.25 12.43
CA ARG A 313 17.27 25.54 11.14
C ARG A 313 16.44 24.25 11.22
N LEU A 314 16.52 23.51 12.32
CA LEU A 314 15.71 22.30 12.51
C LEU A 314 14.23 22.65 12.65
N THR A 315 13.86 23.67 13.43
CA THR A 315 12.47 24.09 13.59
C THR A 315 11.89 24.65 12.30
N LEU A 316 12.67 25.37 11.49
CA LEU A 316 12.25 25.77 10.14
C LEU A 316 12.04 24.56 9.22
N ARG A 317 12.92 23.55 9.28
CA ARG A 317 12.78 22.31 8.48
C ARG A 317 11.60 21.44 8.89
N LEU A 318 11.26 21.43 10.18
CA LEU A 318 10.11 20.69 10.72
C LEU A 318 8.82 21.53 10.74
N GLY A 319 8.95 22.83 10.49
CA GLY A 319 7.85 23.78 10.42
C GLY A 319 6.95 23.56 9.20
N TYR A 320 5.79 24.21 9.23
CA TYR A 320 4.82 24.15 8.14
C TYR A 320 5.17 25.06 6.96
N TRP A 321 6.03 26.07 7.16
CA TRP A 321 6.54 26.93 6.09
C TRP A 321 7.73 26.27 5.38
N PRO A 322 7.74 26.20 4.04
CA PRO A 322 8.91 25.76 3.29
C PRO A 322 10.06 26.75 3.44
N THR A 323 11.29 26.24 3.47
CA THR A 323 12.49 27.09 3.47
C THR A 323 12.61 27.83 2.14
N THR A 324 13.19 29.03 2.16
CA THR A 324 13.43 29.86 0.98
C THR A 324 14.17 29.10 -0.12
N GLU A 325 15.21 28.32 0.23
CA GLU A 325 15.92 27.42 -0.68
C GLU A 325 14.99 26.42 -1.39
N THR A 326 14.05 25.81 -0.65
CA THR A 326 13.10 24.85 -1.23
C THR A 326 12.15 25.53 -2.19
N ARG A 327 11.67 26.75 -1.86
CA ARG A 327 10.81 27.54 -2.73
C ARG A 327 11.54 27.92 -4.01
N HIS A 328 12.76 28.45 -3.93
CA HIS A 328 13.57 28.75 -5.12
C HIS A 328 13.77 27.53 -6.02
N ARG A 329 14.07 26.37 -5.43
CA ARG A 329 14.27 25.14 -6.19
C ARG A 329 13.00 24.70 -6.91
N VAL A 330 11.83 24.82 -6.26
CA VAL A 330 10.53 24.48 -6.88
C VAL A 330 10.14 25.48 -7.96
N LEU A 331 10.45 26.76 -7.78
CA LEU A 331 10.23 27.79 -8.80
C LEU A 331 11.08 27.52 -10.06
N GLY A 332 12.34 27.08 -9.88
CA GLY A 332 13.22 26.73 -11.00
C GLY A 332 12.93 25.35 -11.62
N GLU A 333 12.44 24.38 -10.85
CA GLU A 333 12.09 23.04 -11.35
C GLU A 333 10.74 22.57 -10.76
N PRO A 334 9.58 23.03 -11.31
CA PRO A 334 8.25 22.66 -10.83
C PRO A 334 7.98 21.15 -10.85
N ALA A 335 8.68 20.42 -11.73
CA ALA A 335 8.63 18.96 -11.82
C ALA A 335 8.99 18.27 -10.49
N LEU A 336 9.76 18.93 -9.61
CA LEU A 336 10.12 18.39 -8.29
C LEU A 336 8.90 18.13 -7.39
N LEU A 337 7.77 18.81 -7.59
CA LEU A 337 6.54 18.57 -6.81
C LEU A 337 5.82 17.28 -7.21
N THR A 338 6.09 16.82 -8.42
CA THR A 338 5.51 15.57 -8.91
C THR A 338 6.31 14.35 -8.47
N ARG A 339 7.57 14.56 -8.04
CA ARG A 339 8.49 13.52 -7.56
C ARG A 339 8.35 13.37 -6.04
N PRO A 340 7.73 12.30 -5.55
CA PRO A 340 7.63 12.08 -4.12
C PRO A 340 9.00 11.87 -3.51
N ARG A 341 9.19 12.44 -2.33
CA ARG A 341 10.45 12.33 -1.60
C ARG A 341 10.49 11.02 -0.84
N VAL A 342 11.70 10.47 -0.68
CA VAL A 342 11.96 9.28 0.15
C VAL A 342 11.36 9.46 1.56
N GLY A 343 11.49 10.65 2.15
CA GLY A 343 10.90 10.98 3.45
C GLY A 343 9.36 11.00 3.48
N GLU A 344 8.69 11.30 2.37
CA GLU A 344 7.22 11.27 2.29
C GLU A 344 6.72 9.82 2.29
N LEU A 345 7.42 8.93 1.58
CA LEU A 345 7.13 7.49 1.59
C LEU A 345 7.46 6.87 2.94
N LEU A 346 8.58 7.26 3.58
CA LEU A 346 8.88 6.88 4.96
C LEU A 346 7.75 7.29 5.91
N GLY A 347 7.31 8.54 5.84
CA GLY A 347 6.19 9.03 6.66
C GLY A 347 4.88 8.30 6.39
N ALA A 348 4.55 8.04 5.12
CA ALA A 348 3.37 7.23 4.75
C ALA A 348 3.45 5.82 5.34
N GLY A 349 4.64 5.21 5.31
CA GLY A 349 4.95 3.95 5.98
C GLY A 349 4.69 4.03 7.48
N VAL A 350 5.30 4.99 8.18
CA VAL A 350 5.15 5.16 9.64
C VAL A 350 3.68 5.31 10.02
N VAL A 351 2.92 6.14 9.32
CA VAL A 351 1.48 6.33 9.58
C VAL A 351 0.70 5.04 9.38
N ALA A 352 1.00 4.29 8.31
CA ALA A 352 0.35 3.01 8.05
C ALA A 352 0.74 1.95 9.09
N GLY A 353 2.00 1.89 9.51
CA GLY A 353 2.48 0.97 10.54
C GLY A 353 1.83 1.23 11.90
N VAL A 354 1.76 2.50 12.31
CA VAL A 354 1.04 2.90 13.53
C VAL A 354 -0.44 2.53 13.44
N PHE A 355 -1.09 2.85 12.31
CA PHE A 355 -2.50 2.52 12.10
C PHE A 355 -2.73 1.02 12.16
N THR A 356 -1.85 0.24 11.50
CA THR A 356 -1.88 -1.22 11.51
C THR A 356 -1.86 -1.73 12.94
N ALA A 357 -0.83 -1.40 13.70
CA ALA A 357 -0.68 -1.89 15.06
C ALA A 357 -1.80 -1.45 16.01
N SER A 358 -2.53 -0.36 15.70
CA SER A 358 -3.75 0.03 16.45
C SER A 358 -5.02 -0.67 15.94
N ALA A 359 -5.11 -0.91 14.63
CA ALA A 359 -6.23 -1.61 13.99
C ALA A 359 -6.23 -3.10 14.32
N ASP A 360 -5.05 -3.68 14.52
CA ASP A 360 -4.78 -5.03 14.98
C ASP A 360 -5.68 -5.45 16.18
N ASP A 361 -5.83 -4.55 17.17
CA ASP A 361 -6.70 -4.78 18.34
C ASP A 361 -8.18 -4.55 18.01
N LEU A 362 -8.48 -3.43 17.34
CA LEU A 362 -9.86 -3.05 16.99
C LEU A 362 -10.52 -4.10 16.09
N VAL A 363 -9.78 -4.68 15.15
CA VAL A 363 -10.30 -5.64 14.19
C VAL A 363 -10.54 -6.97 14.88
N GLY A 364 -9.67 -7.37 15.81
CA GLY A 364 -9.96 -8.45 16.72
C GLY A 364 -11.29 -8.24 17.46
N THR A 365 -11.50 -7.04 18.01
CA THR A 365 -12.74 -6.64 18.70
C THR A 365 -13.96 -6.64 17.78
N LEU A 366 -13.90 -5.96 16.63
CA LEU A 366 -15.01 -5.80 15.70
C LEU A 366 -15.41 -7.10 15.00
N TYR A 367 -14.44 -7.96 14.61
CA TYR A 367 -14.77 -9.23 14.00
C TYR A 367 -15.40 -10.21 15.01
N ARG A 368 -14.90 -10.24 16.25
CA ARG A 368 -15.56 -10.99 17.33
C ARG A 368 -16.99 -10.52 17.55
N LEU A 369 -17.21 -9.20 17.50
CA LEU A 369 -18.51 -8.56 17.74
C LEU A 369 -19.53 -8.75 16.60
N LEU A 370 -19.10 -8.56 15.36
CA LEU A 370 -20.00 -8.57 14.19
C LEU A 370 -20.26 -9.99 13.66
N TRP A 371 -19.30 -10.90 13.80
CA TRP A 371 -19.42 -12.26 13.26
C TRP A 371 -19.48 -13.36 14.32
N GLY A 372 -19.36 -13.04 15.62
CA GLY A 372 -19.50 -14.00 16.72
C GLY A 372 -18.50 -15.16 16.68
N LYS A 373 -17.43 -15.05 15.89
CA LYS A 373 -16.49 -16.13 15.60
C LYS A 373 -15.05 -15.62 15.69
N LEU A 374 -14.19 -16.43 16.28
CA LEU A 374 -12.80 -16.13 16.61
C LEU A 374 -11.83 -16.23 15.39
N ASN A 375 -12.31 -16.15 14.15
CA ASN A 375 -11.39 -16.24 13.00
C ASN A 375 -10.69 -14.89 12.74
N THR A 376 -9.61 -14.67 13.48
CA THR A 376 -8.72 -13.51 13.36
C THR A 376 -8.13 -13.36 11.95
N LEU A 377 -7.96 -14.46 11.22
CA LEU A 377 -7.31 -14.48 9.91
C LEU A 377 -8.10 -13.69 8.84
N SER A 378 -9.43 -13.79 8.85
CA SER A 378 -10.30 -13.03 7.93
C SER A 378 -10.26 -11.53 8.21
N GLY A 379 -10.22 -11.15 9.49
CA GLY A 379 -10.04 -9.75 9.91
C GLY A 379 -8.67 -9.22 9.51
N ASP A 380 -7.63 -10.02 9.73
CA ASP A 380 -6.25 -9.70 9.35
C ASP A 380 -6.11 -9.47 7.86
N LEU A 381 -6.74 -10.32 7.04
CA LEU A 381 -6.76 -10.15 5.60
C LEU A 381 -7.50 -8.88 5.17
N ALA A 382 -8.61 -8.53 5.81
CA ALA A 382 -9.37 -7.33 5.46
C ALA A 382 -8.61 -6.05 5.79
N VAL A 383 -8.00 -5.99 6.98
CA VAL A 383 -7.13 -4.87 7.40
C VAL A 383 -5.91 -4.80 6.52
N GLY A 384 -5.24 -5.94 6.36
CA GLY A 384 -4.08 -6.09 5.50
C GLY A 384 -4.39 -5.63 4.08
N CYS A 385 -5.51 -6.04 3.48
CA CYS A 385 -5.90 -5.60 2.14
C CYS A 385 -6.15 -4.09 2.09
N THR A 386 -6.82 -3.51 3.10
CA THR A 386 -7.14 -2.08 3.13
C THR A 386 -5.86 -1.23 3.23
N ILE A 387 -4.97 -1.59 4.15
CA ILE A 387 -3.70 -0.88 4.37
C ILE A 387 -2.75 -1.12 3.19
N GLY A 388 -2.67 -2.38 2.74
CA GLY A 388 -1.91 -2.80 1.57
C GLY A 388 -2.34 -2.07 0.30
N ALA A 389 -3.64 -1.82 0.11
CA ALA A 389 -4.17 -1.03 -1.00
C ALA A 389 -3.70 0.43 -0.93
N GLY A 390 -3.73 1.04 0.27
CA GLY A 390 -3.21 2.39 0.48
C GLY A 390 -1.72 2.50 0.17
N LEU A 391 -0.90 1.63 0.77
CA LEU A 391 0.56 1.61 0.60
C LEU A 391 0.97 1.33 -0.85
N THR A 392 0.37 0.31 -1.46
CA THR A 392 0.61 -0.08 -2.86
C THR A 392 0.20 1.03 -3.81
N GLY A 393 -0.96 1.66 -3.58
CA GLY A 393 -1.45 2.75 -4.41
C GLY A 393 -0.56 3.99 -4.34
N VAL A 394 -0.12 4.35 -3.13
CA VAL A 394 0.84 5.45 -2.91
C VAL A 394 2.16 5.16 -3.62
N LEU A 395 2.74 3.97 -3.44
CA LEU A 395 4.00 3.59 -4.08
C LEU A 395 3.88 3.56 -5.60
N ALA A 396 2.81 2.99 -6.14
CA ALA A 396 2.58 2.92 -7.57
C ALA A 396 2.41 4.31 -8.19
N ALA A 397 1.60 5.18 -7.58
CA ALA A 397 1.43 6.56 -8.04
C ALA A 397 2.74 7.35 -7.96
N ALA A 398 3.51 7.13 -6.90
CA ALA A 398 4.80 7.76 -6.66
C ALA A 398 5.85 7.41 -7.73
N VAL A 399 5.99 6.11 -8.00
CA VAL A 399 6.91 5.59 -9.01
C VAL A 399 6.46 6.02 -10.40
N TRP A 400 5.16 5.94 -10.71
CA TRP A 400 4.61 6.39 -11.98
C TRP A 400 4.94 7.86 -12.26
N ARG A 401 4.69 8.77 -11.32
CA ARG A 401 4.96 10.21 -11.50
C ARG A 401 6.45 10.49 -11.67
N THR A 402 7.30 9.80 -10.92
CA THR A 402 8.75 9.88 -11.07
C THR A 402 9.18 9.51 -12.49
N VAL A 403 8.65 8.41 -13.04
CA VAL A 403 8.96 7.98 -14.41
C VAL A 403 8.35 8.91 -15.46
N ALA A 404 7.14 9.41 -15.22
CA ALA A 404 6.43 10.29 -16.16
C ALA A 404 7.10 11.66 -16.33
N THR A 405 7.86 12.10 -15.33
CA THR A 405 8.57 13.40 -15.30
C THR A 405 10.08 13.27 -15.50
N SER A 406 10.59 12.05 -15.62
CA SER A 406 11.98 11.82 -16.02
C SER A 406 12.06 11.84 -17.54
N ASP A 407 13.13 12.43 -18.08
CA ASP A 407 13.43 12.32 -19.51
C ASP A 407 13.46 10.83 -19.91
N PRO A 408 12.81 10.41 -21.01
CA PRO A 408 12.87 9.04 -21.50
C PRO A 408 14.30 8.54 -21.81
N ALA A 409 15.28 9.43 -22.00
CA ALA A 409 16.62 9.05 -22.43
C ALA A 409 17.50 8.33 -21.36
N PRO A 410 17.55 8.74 -20.08
CA PRO A 410 18.39 8.05 -19.09
C PRO A 410 17.73 6.80 -18.49
N ARG A 411 18.54 5.77 -18.21
CA ARG A 411 18.13 4.69 -17.29
C ARG A 411 17.89 5.31 -15.90
N PRO A 412 16.86 4.88 -15.15
CA PRO A 412 16.61 5.45 -13.85
C PRO A 412 17.76 5.03 -12.95
N SER A 413 18.16 5.92 -12.04
CA SER A 413 19.23 5.61 -11.11
C SER A 413 18.86 4.36 -10.29
N ARG A 414 19.86 3.58 -9.85
CA ARG A 414 19.63 2.42 -8.96
C ARG A 414 18.82 2.82 -7.71
N ALA A 415 19.01 4.05 -7.24
CA ALA A 415 18.27 4.63 -6.14
C ALA A 415 16.75 4.71 -6.39
N THR A 416 16.29 4.97 -7.62
CA THR A 416 14.85 5.01 -7.94
C THR A 416 14.16 3.66 -7.72
N TRP A 417 14.88 2.55 -7.84
CA TRP A 417 14.29 1.21 -7.70
C TRP A 417 14.21 0.74 -6.25
N LEU A 418 15.13 1.18 -5.39
CA LEU A 418 15.24 0.69 -4.01
C LEU A 418 14.82 1.71 -2.97
N ALA A 419 15.11 3.01 -3.16
CA ALA A 419 14.86 4.01 -2.13
C ALA A 419 13.36 4.21 -1.83
N PRO A 420 12.46 4.33 -2.83
CA PRO A 420 11.02 4.44 -2.57
C PRO A 420 10.42 3.24 -1.80
N PRO A 421 10.61 1.97 -2.23
CA PRO A 421 10.07 0.84 -1.48
C PRO A 421 10.78 0.65 -0.13
N ALA A 422 12.10 0.85 -0.03
CA ALA A 422 12.82 0.72 1.24
C ALA A 422 12.36 1.76 2.27
N ALA A 423 12.10 3.00 1.85
CA ALA A 423 11.56 4.01 2.75
C ALA A 423 10.14 3.68 3.18
N LEU A 424 9.26 3.28 2.26
CA LEU A 424 7.89 2.91 2.61
C LEU A 424 7.85 1.72 3.59
N VAL A 425 8.62 0.67 3.30
CA VAL A 425 8.69 -0.53 4.16
C VAL A 425 9.40 -0.22 5.47
N GLY A 426 10.53 0.47 5.46
CA GLY A 426 11.24 0.86 6.68
C GLY A 426 10.38 1.75 7.58
N GLY A 427 9.62 2.66 6.98
CA GLY A 427 8.65 3.48 7.70
C GLY A 427 7.53 2.64 8.29
N TYR A 428 6.97 1.71 7.51
CA TYR A 428 5.94 0.80 7.98
C TYR A 428 6.41 -0.04 9.16
N LEU A 429 7.59 -0.65 9.06
CA LEU A 429 8.17 -1.46 10.13
C LEU A 429 8.44 -0.60 11.37
N ALA A 430 9.03 0.59 11.20
CA ALA A 430 9.24 1.52 12.31
C ALA A 430 7.93 1.93 12.99
N GLY A 431 6.89 2.23 12.23
CA GLY A 431 5.57 2.58 12.74
C GLY A 431 4.87 1.42 13.45
N ALA A 432 4.96 0.20 12.88
CA ALA A 432 4.37 -1.01 13.47
C ALA A 432 5.09 -1.44 14.75
N SER A 433 6.37 -1.09 14.90
CA SER A 433 7.14 -1.31 16.14
C SER A 433 6.85 -0.29 17.24
N LEU A 434 6.14 0.81 16.97
CA LEU A 434 5.84 1.80 18.01
C LEU A 434 4.92 1.25 19.11
N PRO A 435 3.85 0.47 18.80
CA PRO A 435 3.02 -0.13 19.85
C PRO A 435 3.61 -1.39 20.47
N LEU A 436 4.50 -2.12 19.77
CA LEU A 436 5.18 -3.35 20.23
C LEU A 436 6.10 -3.17 21.44
N LEU A 437 6.21 -1.96 21.95
CA LEU A 437 6.83 -1.74 23.24
C LEU A 437 5.85 -2.22 24.35
N THR A 438 4.56 -1.93 24.32
CA THR A 438 3.64 -2.31 25.40
C THR A 438 3.05 -3.71 25.19
N ASP A 439 3.72 -4.77 25.67
CA ASP A 439 3.08 -5.75 26.57
C ASP A 439 4.07 -6.84 27.05
N ARG A 440 4.13 -7.01 28.37
CA ARG A 440 4.66 -8.21 29.04
C ARG A 440 3.61 -8.78 30.00
N THR A 441 2.35 -8.31 29.93
CA THR A 441 1.31 -8.68 30.89
C THR A 441 0.35 -9.70 30.29
N GLU A 442 0.72 -10.95 30.52
CA GLU A 442 -0.08 -12.17 30.60
C GLU A 442 -1.62 -12.07 30.44
N LEU A 443 -2.09 -12.41 29.23
CA LEU A 443 -3.27 -13.23 28.90
C LEU A 443 -2.88 -13.93 27.59
N PRO A 444 -2.95 -15.27 27.45
CA PRO A 444 -2.10 -16.10 26.59
C PRO A 444 -1.75 -15.39 25.27
N ALA A 445 -0.65 -14.64 25.36
CA ALA A 445 -0.31 -13.64 24.39
C ALA A 445 0.06 -14.37 23.11
N THR A 446 -0.64 -14.02 22.04
CA THR A 446 -0.45 -14.60 20.73
C THR A 446 0.93 -14.23 20.20
N SER A 447 1.99 -14.94 20.58
CA SER A 447 3.27 -15.17 19.90
C SER A 447 4.16 -14.00 19.39
N LEU A 448 3.63 -12.80 19.18
CA LEU A 448 4.33 -11.63 18.64
C LEU A 448 5.11 -10.89 19.73
N GLU A 449 4.61 -10.89 20.96
CA GLU A 449 5.28 -10.31 22.14
C GLU A 449 6.59 -11.00 22.49
N PHE A 450 6.68 -12.33 22.29
CA PHE A 450 7.91 -13.08 22.53
C PHE A 450 9.03 -12.77 21.52
N GLN A 451 8.70 -12.22 20.33
CA GLN A 451 9.69 -12.04 19.27
C GLN A 451 10.38 -10.66 19.28
N GLY A 452 9.84 -9.64 19.97
CA GLY A 452 10.47 -8.30 20.03
C GLY A 452 10.85 -7.76 18.66
N PHE A 453 12.12 -7.39 18.42
CA PHE A 453 12.62 -6.98 17.10
C PHE A 453 13.05 -8.14 16.18
N ALA A 454 13.02 -9.39 16.65
CA ALA A 454 13.51 -10.56 15.91
C ALA A 454 12.63 -10.95 14.71
N TRP A 455 11.38 -10.47 14.63
CA TRP A 455 10.53 -10.64 13.45
C TRP A 455 10.95 -9.72 12.29
N LEU A 456 11.56 -8.56 12.56
CA LEU A 456 12.00 -7.60 11.55
C LEU A 456 12.95 -8.21 10.51
N PRO A 457 14.04 -8.92 10.89
CA PRO A 457 14.95 -9.52 9.91
C PRO A 457 14.30 -10.67 9.11
N ARG A 458 13.21 -11.27 9.60
CA ARG A 458 12.52 -12.38 8.90
C ARG A 458 11.45 -11.87 7.94
N ALA A 459 10.55 -11.00 8.42
CA ALA A 459 9.39 -10.54 7.66
C ALA A 459 9.71 -9.30 6.80
N GLY A 460 10.62 -8.43 7.26
CA GLY A 460 10.99 -7.19 6.58
C GLY A 460 11.53 -7.41 5.16
N PRO A 461 12.47 -8.35 4.93
CA PRO A 461 12.97 -8.64 3.59
C PRO A 461 11.90 -9.14 2.63
N VAL A 462 10.95 -9.95 3.10
CA VAL A 462 9.83 -10.47 2.27
C VAL A 462 8.91 -9.33 1.83
N LEU A 463 8.58 -8.42 2.74
CA LEU A 463 7.78 -7.23 2.43
C LEU A 463 8.53 -6.28 1.47
N LEU A 464 9.83 -6.06 1.69
CA LEU A 464 10.68 -5.26 0.82
C LEU A 464 10.77 -5.86 -0.59
N ALA A 465 10.96 -7.17 -0.69
CA ALA A 465 11.02 -7.87 -1.97
C ALA A 465 9.72 -7.66 -2.77
N GLY A 466 8.55 -7.77 -2.12
CA GLY A 466 7.26 -7.45 -2.73
C GLY A 466 7.16 -6.01 -3.22
N ALA A 467 7.56 -5.03 -2.40
CA ALA A 467 7.55 -3.61 -2.74
C ALA A 467 8.53 -3.26 -3.89
N VAL A 468 9.68 -3.94 -3.95
CA VAL A 468 10.64 -3.83 -5.05
C VAL A 468 10.06 -4.44 -6.33
N CYS A 469 9.42 -5.61 -6.27
CA CYS A 469 8.75 -6.22 -7.43
C CYS A 469 7.67 -5.30 -8.00
N LEU A 470 6.85 -4.69 -7.13
CA LEU A 470 5.88 -3.67 -7.52
C LEU A 470 6.55 -2.48 -8.21
N THR A 471 7.61 -1.93 -7.63
CA THR A 471 8.36 -0.81 -8.21
C THR A 471 8.92 -1.18 -9.59
N VAL A 472 9.51 -2.38 -9.72
CA VAL A 472 10.06 -2.88 -10.98
C VAL A 472 8.99 -2.96 -12.06
N TRP A 473 7.83 -3.52 -11.70
CA TRP A 473 6.68 -3.62 -12.59
C TRP A 473 6.15 -2.24 -13.00
N VAL A 474 5.91 -1.33 -12.06
CA VAL A 474 5.40 0.02 -12.35
C VAL A 474 6.37 0.81 -13.22
N VAL A 475 7.69 0.76 -12.97
CA VAL A 475 8.67 1.44 -13.84
C VAL A 475 8.63 0.89 -15.26
N SER A 476 8.54 -0.44 -15.42
CA SER A 476 8.44 -1.07 -16.74
C SER A 476 7.14 -0.68 -17.46
N ALA A 477 6.02 -0.69 -16.75
CA ALA A 477 4.71 -0.31 -17.27
C ALA A 477 4.70 1.18 -17.69
N ALA A 478 5.16 2.07 -16.80
CA ALA A 478 5.22 3.50 -17.03
C ALA A 478 6.11 3.86 -18.23
N ARG A 479 7.30 3.27 -18.36
CA ARG A 479 8.18 3.53 -19.52
C ARG A 479 7.57 3.13 -20.85
N GLY A 480 6.81 2.03 -20.83
CA GLY A 480 6.08 1.58 -21.99
C GLY A 480 4.94 2.50 -22.42
N MET A 481 4.22 3.03 -21.43
CA MET A 481 2.95 3.72 -21.62
C MET A 481 3.06 5.23 -21.62
N VAL A 482 3.93 5.86 -20.83
CA VAL A 482 4.08 7.32 -20.75
C VAL A 482 4.27 7.95 -22.13
N PRO A 483 5.10 7.41 -23.05
CA PRO A 483 5.22 7.99 -24.40
C PRO A 483 3.95 7.92 -25.25
N ARG A 484 3.01 7.01 -24.93
CA ARG A 484 1.84 6.65 -25.76
C ARG A 484 0.50 7.04 -25.15
N ALA A 485 0.46 7.22 -23.83
CA ALA A 485 -0.74 7.40 -23.03
C ALA A 485 -0.42 8.26 -21.79
N ARG A 486 -0.07 9.54 -21.99
CA ARG A 486 0.15 10.53 -20.91
C ARG A 486 -1.10 10.90 -20.09
N GLY A 487 -2.20 10.14 -20.24
CA GLY A 487 -3.48 10.43 -19.60
C GLY A 487 -3.58 9.87 -18.18
N ARG A 488 -4.43 10.51 -17.36
CA ARG A 488 -4.80 10.02 -16.02
C ARG A 488 -5.34 8.58 -16.02
N ARG A 489 -5.96 8.15 -17.13
CA ARG A 489 -6.48 6.78 -17.30
C ARG A 489 -5.39 5.72 -17.18
N ALA A 490 -4.22 5.93 -17.77
CA ALA A 490 -3.10 4.98 -17.68
C ALA A 490 -2.55 4.92 -16.24
N LEU A 491 -2.42 6.08 -15.58
CA LEU A 491 -2.07 6.13 -14.17
C LEU A 491 -3.07 5.36 -13.31
N TYR A 492 -4.37 5.62 -13.47
CA TYR A 492 -5.41 4.94 -12.68
C TYR A 492 -5.46 3.44 -12.95
N ALA A 493 -5.32 3.01 -14.20
CA ALA A 493 -5.26 1.59 -14.55
C ALA A 493 -4.06 0.90 -13.91
N VAL A 494 -2.88 1.52 -13.94
CA VAL A 494 -1.67 0.97 -13.30
C VAL A 494 -1.79 0.95 -11.79
N VAL A 495 -2.28 2.02 -11.17
CA VAL A 495 -2.51 2.06 -9.72
C VAL A 495 -3.53 1.02 -9.28
N ALA A 496 -4.66 0.91 -9.98
CA ALA A 496 -5.69 -0.09 -9.68
C ALA A 496 -5.15 -1.52 -9.84
N THR A 497 -4.40 -1.79 -10.91
CA THR A 497 -3.74 -3.08 -11.14
C THR A 497 -2.76 -3.40 -10.02
N SER A 498 -1.92 -2.44 -9.62
CA SER A 498 -1.01 -2.60 -8.49
C SER A 498 -1.78 -2.96 -7.23
N VAL A 499 -2.83 -2.21 -6.89
CA VAL A 499 -3.65 -2.42 -5.69
C VAL A 499 -4.27 -3.81 -5.68
N VAL A 500 -4.95 -4.22 -6.76
CA VAL A 500 -5.59 -5.54 -6.84
C VAL A 500 -4.58 -6.68 -6.73
N SER A 501 -3.35 -6.48 -7.22
CA SER A 501 -2.33 -7.53 -7.25
C SER A 501 -1.50 -7.64 -5.97
N PHE A 502 -1.12 -6.50 -5.38
CA PHE A 502 -0.17 -6.44 -4.27
C PHE A 502 -0.82 -6.17 -2.90
N ALA A 503 -2.06 -5.68 -2.84
CA ALA A 503 -2.77 -5.58 -1.56
C ALA A 503 -3.05 -6.96 -0.94
N PRO A 504 -3.47 -8.00 -1.70
CA PRO A 504 -3.60 -9.36 -1.15
C PRO A 504 -2.25 -9.91 -0.65
N TRP A 505 -1.16 -9.66 -1.38
CA TRP A 505 0.19 -10.05 -0.94
C TRP A 505 0.55 -9.41 0.41
N PHE A 506 0.31 -8.11 0.57
CA PHE A 506 0.52 -7.44 1.85
C PHE A 506 -0.40 -8.01 2.93
N ALA A 507 -1.63 -8.36 2.61
CA ALA A 507 -2.58 -8.95 3.55
C ALA A 507 -2.13 -10.32 4.05
N VAL A 508 -1.62 -11.17 3.16
CA VAL A 508 -1.05 -12.46 3.52
C VAL A 508 0.22 -12.29 4.36
N TRP A 509 1.10 -11.37 3.96
CA TRP A 509 2.27 -11.02 4.77
C TRP A 509 1.84 -10.56 6.18
N TYR A 510 0.82 -9.70 6.24
CA TYR A 510 0.26 -9.18 7.47
C TYR A 510 -0.30 -10.30 8.34
N SER A 511 -1.01 -11.28 7.77
CA SER A 511 -1.65 -12.36 8.52
C SER A 511 -0.63 -13.40 8.99
N VAL A 512 0.32 -13.77 8.13
CA VAL A 512 1.34 -14.79 8.44
C VAL A 512 2.29 -14.29 9.53
N ARG A 513 2.53 -12.98 9.65
CA ARG A 513 3.35 -12.44 10.76
C ARG A 513 2.74 -12.72 12.14
N ARG A 514 1.42 -12.96 12.22
CA ARG A 514 0.69 -13.26 13.46
C ARG A 514 0.59 -14.76 13.76
N ALA A 515 0.91 -15.63 12.81
CA ALA A 515 0.61 -17.07 12.87
C ALA A 515 1.50 -17.90 13.83
N GLY A 516 2.07 -17.30 14.88
CA GLY A 516 2.79 -18.04 15.93
C GLY A 516 4.29 -17.71 16.06
N PRO A 517 4.96 -18.26 17.09
CA PRO A 517 6.41 -18.09 17.29
C PRO A 517 7.23 -18.81 16.21
N GLY A 518 6.58 -19.74 15.48
CA GLY A 518 7.17 -20.53 14.41
C GLY A 518 7.35 -19.73 13.13
N ASN A 519 8.45 -20.01 12.44
CA ASN A 519 8.63 -20.36 11.01
C ASN A 519 7.61 -19.91 9.93
N GLY A 520 6.62 -19.06 10.16
CA GLY A 520 5.61 -18.69 9.15
C GLY A 520 6.22 -18.07 7.89
N PHE A 521 7.36 -17.38 8.01
CA PHE A 521 8.14 -16.92 6.85
C PHE A 521 9.30 -17.85 6.47
N GLN A 522 9.57 -18.89 7.25
CA GLN A 522 10.60 -19.86 6.91
C GLN A 522 10.05 -20.84 5.88
N PRO A 523 10.83 -21.12 4.82
CA PRO A 523 10.50 -22.22 3.94
C PRO A 523 10.60 -23.54 4.72
N VAL A 524 9.65 -24.44 4.48
CA VAL A 524 9.62 -25.77 5.08
C VAL A 524 9.78 -26.79 3.95
N LEU A 525 10.75 -27.69 4.08
CA LEU A 525 10.88 -28.82 3.15
C LEU A 525 9.72 -29.80 3.39
N GLY A 526 9.34 -30.56 2.37
CA GLY A 526 8.33 -31.61 2.51
C GLY A 526 8.81 -32.72 3.44
N ASP A 527 7.89 -33.62 3.78
CA ASP A 527 8.20 -34.76 4.64
C ASP A 527 8.86 -35.91 3.85
N ALA A 528 9.52 -36.79 4.60
CA ALA A 528 9.98 -38.05 4.04
C ALA A 528 8.76 -38.94 3.75
N PRO A 529 8.74 -39.68 2.63
CA PRO A 529 7.61 -40.52 2.29
C PRO A 529 7.51 -41.68 3.28
N ASP A 530 6.30 -42.00 3.76
CA ASP A 530 6.11 -43.06 4.77
C ASP A 530 6.63 -44.41 4.29
N LEU A 531 6.36 -44.75 3.02
CA LEU A 531 6.98 -45.87 2.32
C LEU A 531 8.02 -45.40 1.31
N GLY A 532 9.17 -46.08 1.32
CA GLY A 532 10.31 -45.72 0.47
C GLY A 532 11.25 -44.68 1.08
N SER A 533 11.07 -44.30 2.35
CA SER A 533 11.98 -43.41 3.09
C SER A 533 13.43 -43.90 3.13
N SER A 534 13.65 -45.22 3.05
CA SER A 534 14.96 -45.85 2.94
C SER A 534 15.64 -45.63 1.58
N ILE A 535 14.89 -45.25 0.54
CA ILE A 535 15.42 -44.96 -0.79
C ILE A 535 15.89 -43.50 -0.79
N GLY A 536 17.18 -43.28 -0.48
CA GLY A 536 17.74 -41.95 -0.23
C GLY A 536 17.39 -40.88 -1.28
N TRP A 537 17.50 -41.18 -2.58
CA TRP A 537 17.17 -40.22 -3.64
C TRP A 537 15.67 -39.87 -3.69
N TYR A 538 14.79 -40.83 -3.37
CA TYR A 538 13.35 -40.64 -3.38
C TYR A 538 12.91 -39.79 -2.18
N THR A 539 13.53 -40.00 -1.02
CA THR A 539 13.36 -39.14 0.16
C THR A 539 13.81 -37.71 -0.12
N VAL A 540 14.99 -37.53 -0.73
CA VAL A 540 15.49 -36.20 -1.13
C VAL A 540 14.51 -35.54 -2.11
N LEU A 541 14.03 -36.29 -3.12
CA LEU A 541 13.05 -35.79 -4.08
C LEU A 541 11.74 -35.36 -3.39
N SER A 542 11.19 -36.18 -2.49
CA SER A 542 9.98 -35.86 -1.72
C SER A 542 10.15 -34.56 -0.91
N ARG A 543 11.26 -34.43 -0.16
CA ARG A 543 11.54 -33.25 0.66
C ARG A 543 11.68 -31.97 -0.17
N TRP A 544 12.39 -32.02 -1.30
CA TRP A 544 12.58 -30.84 -2.16
C TRP A 544 11.33 -30.47 -2.95
N THR A 545 10.58 -31.44 -3.45
CA THR A 545 9.37 -31.18 -4.25
C THR A 545 8.16 -30.84 -3.38
N GLY A 546 8.09 -31.40 -2.18
CA GLY A 546 7.13 -31.08 -1.13
C GLY A 546 7.41 -29.76 -0.41
N PHE A 547 8.35 -28.94 -0.92
CA PHE A 547 8.62 -27.60 -0.42
C PHE A 547 7.33 -26.78 -0.27
N THR A 548 7.15 -26.21 0.92
CA THR A 548 6.05 -25.31 1.24
C THR A 548 6.58 -24.01 1.81
N TRP A 549 5.86 -22.93 1.53
CA TRP A 549 6.14 -21.62 2.11
C TRP A 549 4.81 -20.96 2.40
N GLU A 550 4.50 -20.78 3.68
CA GLU A 550 3.16 -20.41 4.15
C GLU A 550 2.59 -19.15 3.47
N PRO A 551 3.34 -18.06 3.22
CA PRO A 551 2.81 -16.91 2.50
C PRO A 551 2.32 -17.28 1.10
N LEU A 552 2.98 -18.20 0.38
CA LEU A 552 2.48 -18.66 -0.92
C LEU A 552 1.31 -19.62 -0.78
N THR A 553 1.27 -20.44 0.26
CA THR A 553 0.13 -21.33 0.53
C THR A 553 -1.13 -20.51 0.81
N VAL A 554 -1.05 -19.51 1.70
CA VAL A 554 -2.16 -18.62 2.03
C VAL A 554 -2.54 -17.75 0.84
N GLN A 555 -1.57 -17.16 0.13
CA GLN A 555 -1.83 -16.42 -1.11
C GLN A 555 -2.49 -17.31 -2.16
N GLY A 556 -2.08 -18.59 -2.22
CA GLY A 556 -2.69 -19.62 -3.02
C GLY A 556 -4.16 -19.74 -2.73
N ARG A 557 -4.61 -19.67 -1.48
CA ARG A 557 -6.03 -19.79 -1.14
C ARG A 557 -6.87 -18.56 -1.51
N LEU A 558 -6.27 -17.44 -1.93
CA LEU A 558 -7.00 -16.23 -2.28
C LEU A 558 -7.42 -16.22 -3.76
N PRO A 559 -8.73 -16.11 -4.08
CA PRO A 559 -9.20 -16.01 -5.47
C PRO A 559 -8.61 -14.81 -6.20
N SER A 560 -8.35 -13.71 -5.46
CA SER A 560 -7.77 -12.47 -6.00
C SER A 560 -6.33 -12.63 -6.48
N ALA A 561 -5.61 -13.67 -6.07
CA ALA A 561 -4.21 -13.88 -6.46
C ALA A 561 -4.06 -14.09 -7.97
N LEU A 562 -4.87 -14.97 -8.57
CA LEU A 562 -4.84 -15.23 -10.01
C LEU A 562 -5.30 -14.01 -10.81
N VAL A 563 -6.36 -13.34 -10.35
CA VAL A 563 -6.87 -12.11 -11.00
C VAL A 563 -5.80 -11.02 -10.99
N GLY A 564 -5.15 -10.79 -9.85
CA GLY A 564 -4.04 -9.84 -9.73
C GLY A 564 -2.90 -10.17 -10.70
N LEU A 565 -2.42 -11.41 -10.69
CA LEU A 565 -1.35 -11.87 -11.60
C LEU A 565 -1.72 -11.70 -13.08
N MET A 566 -2.98 -11.95 -13.44
CA MET A 566 -3.49 -11.71 -14.79
C MET A 566 -3.44 -10.23 -15.15
N LEU A 567 -3.94 -9.36 -14.28
CA LEU A 567 -3.98 -7.92 -14.53
C LEU A 567 -2.57 -7.34 -14.72
N LEU A 568 -1.56 -7.87 -14.03
CA LEU A 568 -0.16 -7.43 -14.15
C LEU A 568 0.40 -7.58 -15.57
N TRP A 569 -0.04 -8.55 -16.37
CA TRP A 569 0.35 -8.63 -17.79
C TRP A 569 -0.72 -8.09 -18.73
N LEU A 570 -2.00 -8.33 -18.43
CA LEU A 570 -3.11 -7.99 -19.32
C LEU A 570 -3.27 -6.48 -19.49
N VAL A 571 -3.25 -5.70 -18.40
CA VAL A 571 -3.47 -4.25 -18.45
C VAL A 571 -2.39 -3.52 -19.25
N PRO A 572 -1.07 -3.70 -18.98
CA PRO A 572 -0.05 -3.04 -19.79
C PRO A 572 -0.08 -3.50 -21.25
N LEU A 573 -0.34 -4.79 -21.54
CA LEU A 573 -0.41 -5.27 -22.92
C LEU A 573 -1.65 -4.74 -23.66
N ALA A 574 -2.82 -4.70 -23.02
CA ALA A 574 -4.04 -4.16 -23.60
C ALA A 574 -3.88 -2.66 -23.95
N LEU A 575 -3.33 -1.86 -23.04
CA LEU A 575 -3.08 -0.44 -23.28
C LEU A 575 -2.06 -0.19 -24.40
N LEU A 576 -1.12 -1.12 -24.62
CA LEU A 576 -0.14 -1.05 -25.71
C LEU A 576 -0.69 -1.54 -27.05
N LEU A 577 -1.59 -2.54 -27.04
CA LEU A 577 -2.13 -3.18 -28.25
C LEU A 577 -3.35 -2.45 -28.82
N PHE A 578 -4.13 -1.77 -27.97
CA PHE A 578 -5.33 -1.02 -28.33
C PHE A 578 -5.17 0.49 -28.12
N PRO A 579 -4.16 1.15 -28.73
CA PRO A 579 -4.05 2.60 -28.59
C PRO A 579 -5.27 3.28 -29.21
N GLY A 580 -5.72 4.37 -28.57
CA GLY A 580 -6.76 5.21 -29.13
C GLY A 580 -6.37 5.74 -30.52
N ARG A 581 -7.37 6.08 -31.34
CA ARG A 581 -7.30 6.44 -32.78
C ARG A 581 -6.20 7.43 -33.22
N ARG A 582 -5.44 8.06 -32.32
CA ARG A 582 -4.51 9.15 -32.60
C ARG A 582 -3.02 8.80 -32.55
N HIS A 583 -2.61 7.61 -32.11
CA HIS A 583 -1.17 7.28 -31.98
C HIS A 583 -0.85 5.95 -32.66
N ALA A 584 -0.01 6.00 -33.70
CA ALA A 584 0.49 4.81 -34.38
C ALA A 584 1.17 3.87 -33.37
N THR A 585 0.73 2.61 -33.33
CA THR A 585 1.40 1.55 -32.56
C THR A 585 2.86 1.48 -33.00
N GLY A 586 3.80 1.55 -32.04
CA GLY A 586 5.19 1.21 -32.33
C GLY A 586 5.28 -0.23 -32.85
N PRO A 587 6.05 -0.52 -33.92
CA PRO A 587 6.06 -1.84 -34.57
C PRO A 587 6.53 -3.01 -33.68
N ASP A 588 7.17 -2.74 -32.54
CA ASP A 588 7.97 -3.75 -31.82
C ASP A 588 7.23 -4.63 -30.79
N VAL A 589 6.04 -4.24 -30.29
CA VAL A 589 5.42 -4.96 -29.15
C VAL A 589 4.81 -6.30 -29.56
N ARG A 590 4.18 -6.36 -30.74
CA ARG A 590 3.49 -7.57 -31.23
C ARG A 590 4.40 -8.77 -31.46
N PRO A 591 5.55 -8.64 -32.16
CA PRO A 591 6.44 -9.79 -32.36
C PRO A 591 7.03 -10.29 -31.03
N GLN A 592 7.28 -9.39 -30.07
CA GLN A 592 7.77 -9.77 -28.74
C GLN A 592 6.72 -10.56 -27.95
N LEU A 593 5.44 -10.18 -28.05
CA LEU A 593 4.35 -10.94 -27.45
C LEU A 593 4.20 -12.33 -28.08
N GLY A 594 4.20 -12.43 -29.41
CA GLY A 594 4.12 -13.72 -30.09
C GLY A 594 5.24 -14.67 -29.66
N ARG A 595 6.46 -14.16 -29.53
CA ARG A 595 7.60 -14.93 -29.01
C ARG A 595 7.39 -15.37 -27.56
N ALA A 596 6.90 -14.49 -26.69
CA ALA A 596 6.65 -14.83 -25.29
C ALA A 596 5.59 -15.95 -25.14
N LEU A 597 4.53 -15.90 -25.94
CA LEU A 597 3.50 -16.93 -25.97
C LEU A 597 4.04 -18.25 -26.54
N LEU A 598 4.83 -18.21 -27.61
CA LEU A 598 5.45 -19.42 -28.17
C LEU A 598 6.38 -20.10 -27.16
N VAL A 599 7.23 -19.33 -26.48
CA VAL A 599 8.13 -19.84 -25.44
C VAL A 599 7.32 -20.40 -24.27
N GLY A 600 6.25 -19.72 -23.85
CA GLY A 600 5.34 -20.21 -22.81
C GLY A 600 4.66 -21.55 -23.16
N LEU A 601 4.20 -21.68 -24.40
CA LEU A 601 3.59 -22.91 -24.92
C LEU A 601 4.59 -24.07 -25.00
N ALA A 602 5.82 -23.79 -25.46
CA ALA A 602 6.90 -24.77 -25.48
C ALA A 602 7.23 -25.27 -24.06
N GLY A 603 7.30 -24.35 -23.09
CA GLY A 603 7.48 -24.70 -21.67
C GLY A 603 6.35 -25.59 -21.15
N GLY A 604 5.09 -25.28 -21.48
CA GLY A 604 3.95 -26.10 -21.09
C GLY A 604 3.96 -27.49 -21.71
N THR A 605 4.29 -27.57 -23.00
CA THR A 605 4.39 -28.84 -23.76
C THR A 605 5.48 -29.73 -23.17
N PHE A 606 6.63 -29.15 -22.76
CA PHE A 606 7.68 -29.88 -22.07
C PHE A 606 7.19 -30.51 -20.76
N VAL A 607 6.45 -29.75 -19.94
CA VAL A 607 5.91 -30.25 -18.66
C VAL A 607 4.93 -31.40 -18.89
N ILE A 608 4.07 -31.29 -19.91
CA ILE A 608 3.15 -32.37 -20.30
C ILE A 608 3.94 -33.63 -20.65
N ALA A 609 4.91 -33.52 -21.56
CA ALA A 609 5.71 -34.64 -22.02
C ALA A 609 6.49 -35.30 -20.86
N ALA A 610 7.18 -34.50 -20.05
CA ALA A 610 7.94 -34.97 -18.89
C ALA A 610 7.03 -35.62 -17.84
N GLY A 611 5.89 -34.98 -17.55
CA GLY A 611 4.89 -35.50 -16.62
C GLY A 611 4.24 -36.79 -17.09
N THR A 612 4.04 -36.98 -18.40
CA THR A 612 3.57 -38.26 -18.96
C THR A 612 4.63 -39.36 -18.96
N ALA A 613 5.92 -39.00 -19.01
CA ALA A 613 7.04 -39.95 -18.95
C ALA A 613 7.38 -40.41 -17.52
N LEU A 614 7.18 -39.52 -16.54
CA LEU A 614 7.50 -39.74 -15.12
C LEU A 614 6.92 -41.05 -14.52
N PRO A 615 5.67 -41.47 -14.82
CA PRO A 615 5.11 -42.72 -14.31
C PRO A 615 5.88 -43.95 -14.81
N PHE A 616 6.35 -43.95 -16.06
CA PHE A 616 7.13 -45.05 -16.62
C PHE A 616 8.52 -45.12 -15.99
N LEU A 617 9.15 -43.96 -15.76
CA LEU A 617 10.42 -43.88 -15.03
C LEU A 617 10.27 -44.35 -13.59
N ALA A 618 9.20 -43.94 -12.91
CA ALA A 618 8.90 -44.37 -11.54
C ALA A 618 8.68 -45.88 -11.47
N ARG A 619 7.97 -46.47 -12.43
CA ARG A 619 7.78 -47.93 -12.52
C ARG A 619 9.10 -48.69 -12.64
N ALA A 620 10.06 -48.14 -13.37
CA ALA A 620 11.38 -48.75 -13.54
C ALA A 620 12.29 -48.56 -12.31
N ALA A 621 12.11 -47.47 -11.57
CA ALA A 621 13.01 -47.05 -10.49
C ALA A 621 12.53 -47.41 -9.07
N LEU A 622 11.23 -47.63 -8.86
CA LEU A 622 10.63 -47.84 -7.53
C LEU A 622 10.03 -49.24 -7.39
N PRO A 623 10.14 -49.86 -6.20
CA PRO A 623 9.52 -51.15 -5.94
C PRO A 623 7.99 -51.05 -5.91
N PRO A 624 7.26 -52.13 -6.29
CA PRO A 624 5.79 -52.14 -6.29
C PRO A 624 5.16 -51.71 -4.96
N ALA A 625 5.77 -52.06 -3.83
CA ALA A 625 5.27 -51.69 -2.50
C ALA A 625 5.18 -50.17 -2.28
N VAL A 626 6.06 -49.38 -2.91
CA VAL A 626 6.02 -47.91 -2.85
C VAL A 626 4.96 -47.35 -3.80
N LEU A 627 4.82 -47.96 -4.98
CA LEU A 627 3.88 -47.52 -6.02
C LEU A 627 2.43 -47.78 -5.62
N HIS A 628 2.14 -48.97 -5.07
CA HIS A 628 0.80 -49.46 -4.75
C HIS A 628 0.32 -49.11 -3.33
N TYR A 629 0.95 -48.14 -2.68
CA TYR A 629 0.59 -47.78 -1.32
C TYR A 629 -0.83 -47.20 -1.22
N SER A 630 -1.67 -47.85 -0.42
CA SER A 630 -3.07 -47.49 -0.16
C SER A 630 -3.27 -46.93 1.25
N GLY A 631 -2.27 -46.24 1.80
CA GLY A 631 -2.32 -45.64 3.14
C GLY A 631 -3.47 -44.66 3.34
N ALA A 632 -3.59 -44.15 4.56
CA ALA A 632 -4.56 -43.12 4.88
C ALA A 632 -4.31 -41.87 4.01
N PRO A 633 -5.34 -41.06 3.71
CA PRO A 633 -5.17 -39.82 2.93
C PRO A 633 -4.16 -38.81 3.51
N GLN A 634 -3.76 -38.99 4.77
CA GLN A 634 -2.76 -38.17 5.45
C GLN A 634 -1.33 -38.66 5.24
N ASP A 635 -1.15 -39.88 4.74
CA ASP A 635 0.16 -40.47 4.53
C ASP A 635 0.80 -39.92 3.24
N THR A 636 2.11 -39.67 3.30
CA THR A 636 2.93 -39.19 2.19
C THR A 636 3.30 -40.31 1.22
N GLY A 637 2.29 -40.79 0.50
CA GLY A 637 2.43 -41.83 -0.52
C GLY A 637 3.00 -41.36 -1.86
N PHE A 638 3.27 -42.32 -2.75
CA PHE A 638 3.70 -42.06 -4.14
C PHE A 638 2.82 -41.05 -4.91
N PRO A 639 1.47 -41.03 -4.81
CA PRO A 639 0.65 -40.01 -5.48
C PRO A 639 1.02 -38.58 -5.09
N THR A 640 1.33 -38.34 -3.82
CA THR A 640 1.71 -37.03 -3.27
C THR A 640 3.08 -36.61 -3.79
N VAL A 641 4.07 -37.50 -3.74
CA VAL A 641 5.43 -37.23 -4.27
C VAL A 641 5.41 -37.02 -5.78
N TYR A 642 4.63 -37.81 -6.52
CA TYR A 642 4.43 -37.65 -7.95
C TYR A 642 3.84 -36.28 -8.30
N TRP A 643 2.78 -35.88 -7.57
CA TRP A 643 2.14 -34.58 -7.77
C TRP A 643 3.10 -33.42 -7.47
N HIS A 644 3.83 -33.47 -6.36
CA HIS A 644 4.82 -32.47 -6.01
C HIS A 644 5.94 -32.38 -7.06
N THR A 645 6.40 -33.53 -7.59
CA THR A 645 7.39 -33.59 -8.66
C THR A 645 6.86 -32.96 -9.95
N TYR A 646 5.60 -33.21 -10.31
CA TYR A 646 4.96 -32.58 -11.48
C TYR A 646 4.91 -31.06 -11.35
N VAL A 647 4.51 -30.53 -10.18
CA VAL A 647 4.50 -29.09 -9.90
C VAL A 647 5.92 -28.51 -9.95
N ALA A 648 6.92 -29.20 -9.41
CA ALA A 648 8.32 -28.77 -9.46
C ALA A 648 8.84 -28.67 -10.90
N LEU A 649 8.52 -29.64 -11.77
CA LEU A 649 8.83 -29.58 -13.20
C LEU A 649 8.19 -28.36 -13.87
N ALA A 650 6.94 -28.06 -13.54
CA ALA A 650 6.25 -26.87 -14.04
C ALA A 650 6.94 -25.57 -13.61
N CYS A 651 7.35 -25.47 -12.34
CA CYS A 651 8.10 -24.33 -11.83
C CYS A 651 9.45 -24.14 -12.55
N VAL A 652 10.20 -25.22 -12.78
CA VAL A 652 11.47 -25.18 -13.51
C VAL A 652 11.26 -24.71 -14.95
N ALA A 653 10.21 -25.22 -15.63
CA ALA A 653 9.86 -24.79 -16.97
C ALA A 653 9.50 -23.29 -17.03
N GLN A 654 8.75 -22.78 -16.05
CA GLN A 654 8.47 -21.33 -15.94
C GLN A 654 9.73 -20.50 -15.70
N GLY A 655 10.69 -21.02 -14.92
CA GLY A 655 12.03 -20.44 -14.77
C GLY A 655 12.74 -20.31 -16.13
N ALA A 656 12.81 -21.40 -16.90
CA ALA A 656 13.42 -21.41 -18.23
C ALA A 656 12.72 -20.42 -19.20
N VAL A 657 11.39 -20.40 -19.20
CA VAL A 657 10.57 -19.45 -20.00
C VAL A 657 10.91 -18.01 -19.63
N ALA A 658 10.94 -17.68 -18.34
CA ALA A 658 11.29 -16.35 -17.86
C ALA A 658 12.71 -15.92 -18.27
N MET A 659 13.69 -16.84 -18.17
CA MET A 659 15.07 -16.61 -18.58
C MET A 659 15.18 -16.29 -20.07
N VAL A 660 14.56 -17.11 -20.93
CA VAL A 660 14.59 -16.95 -22.39
C VAL A 660 13.93 -15.63 -22.80
N ILE A 661 12.76 -15.30 -22.24
CA ILE A 661 12.06 -14.05 -22.56
C ILE A 661 12.91 -12.84 -22.14
N CYS A 662 13.47 -12.84 -20.94
CA CYS A 662 14.31 -11.73 -20.46
C CYS A 662 15.64 -11.57 -21.22
N ALA A 663 16.23 -12.66 -21.69
CA ALA A 663 17.44 -12.64 -22.50
C ALA A 663 17.19 -12.03 -23.89
N THR A 664 16.04 -12.35 -24.47
CA THR A 664 15.74 -12.07 -25.88
C THR A 664 14.98 -10.77 -26.10
N VAL A 665 14.14 -10.36 -25.15
CA VAL A 665 13.28 -9.18 -25.29
C VAL A 665 13.91 -7.93 -24.65
N ARG A 666 13.69 -6.75 -25.25
CA ARG A 666 14.25 -5.47 -24.81
C ARG A 666 13.27 -4.61 -24.01
N GLY A 667 11.97 -4.64 -24.33
CA GLY A 667 10.92 -3.83 -23.67
C GLY A 667 9.89 -4.67 -22.94
N HIS A 668 9.18 -4.08 -21.97
CA HIS A 668 8.01 -4.68 -21.31
C HIS A 668 8.23 -6.07 -20.68
N ARG A 669 9.46 -6.40 -20.28
CA ARG A 669 9.84 -7.73 -19.79
C ARG A 669 8.93 -8.29 -18.70
N PRO A 670 8.59 -7.55 -17.61
CA PRO A 670 7.75 -8.10 -16.55
C PRO A 670 6.39 -8.59 -17.07
N ALA A 671 5.72 -7.80 -17.93
CA ALA A 671 4.43 -8.19 -18.49
C ALA A 671 4.54 -9.41 -19.43
N LEU A 672 5.58 -9.46 -20.26
CA LEU A 672 5.79 -10.56 -21.20
C LEU A 672 6.21 -11.87 -20.50
N VAL A 673 7.05 -11.79 -19.47
CA VAL A 673 7.41 -12.93 -18.62
C VAL A 673 6.17 -13.46 -17.93
N LEU A 674 5.38 -12.60 -17.30
CA LEU A 674 4.14 -12.99 -16.63
C LEU A 674 3.14 -13.66 -17.60
N ALA A 675 2.96 -13.11 -18.81
CA ALA A 675 2.13 -13.74 -19.83
C ALA A 675 2.65 -15.13 -20.25
N GLY A 676 3.97 -15.26 -20.47
CA GLY A 676 4.60 -16.52 -20.82
C GLY A 676 4.44 -17.60 -19.74
N ILE A 677 4.72 -17.27 -18.48
CA ILE A 677 4.60 -18.23 -17.37
C ILE A 677 3.14 -18.59 -17.06
N SER A 678 2.19 -17.66 -17.26
CA SER A 678 0.75 -17.95 -17.12
C SER A 678 0.29 -18.94 -18.18
N LEU A 679 0.79 -18.82 -19.42
CA LEU A 679 0.50 -19.78 -20.48
C LEU A 679 1.14 -21.15 -20.20
N THR A 680 2.37 -21.18 -19.69
CA THR A 680 3.01 -22.42 -19.23
C THR A 680 2.22 -23.09 -18.11
N ALA A 681 1.75 -22.32 -17.12
CA ALA A 681 0.94 -22.83 -16.03
C ALA A 681 -0.40 -23.40 -16.52
N LEU A 682 -1.08 -22.70 -17.44
CA LEU A 682 -2.33 -23.17 -18.03
C LEU A 682 -2.14 -24.49 -18.78
N ALA A 683 -1.13 -24.57 -19.64
CA ALA A 683 -0.81 -25.79 -20.37
C ALA A 683 -0.41 -26.93 -19.42
N ALA A 684 0.39 -26.67 -18.40
CA ALA A 684 0.77 -27.67 -17.40
C ALA A 684 -0.44 -28.14 -16.56
N ALA A 685 -1.34 -27.24 -16.16
CA ALA A 685 -2.54 -27.60 -15.40
C ALA A 685 -3.48 -28.48 -16.25
N LEU A 686 -3.71 -28.11 -17.52
CA LEU A 686 -4.47 -28.96 -18.46
C LEU A 686 -3.77 -30.30 -18.71
N GLY A 687 -2.45 -30.28 -18.80
CA GLY A 687 -1.56 -31.42 -18.94
C GLY A 687 -1.67 -32.46 -17.83
N ARG A 688 -2.02 -32.04 -16.62
CA ARG A 688 -2.14 -32.93 -15.47
C ARG A 688 -3.14 -34.04 -15.75
N ALA A 689 -4.27 -33.72 -16.37
CA ALA A 689 -5.32 -34.69 -16.66
C ALA A 689 -4.78 -35.83 -17.54
N LEU A 690 -3.99 -35.49 -18.56
CA LEU A 690 -3.31 -36.47 -19.40
C LEU A 690 -2.28 -37.29 -18.60
N ALA A 691 -1.42 -36.62 -17.83
CA ALA A 691 -0.40 -37.28 -17.03
C ALA A 691 -1.00 -38.27 -16.02
N PHE A 692 -2.06 -37.90 -15.31
CA PHE A 692 -2.77 -38.79 -14.37
C PHE A 692 -3.58 -39.87 -15.08
N GLY A 693 -4.11 -39.60 -16.28
CA GLY A 693 -4.72 -40.63 -17.12
C GLY A 693 -3.73 -41.76 -17.44
N VAL A 694 -2.48 -41.41 -17.78
CA VAL A 694 -1.40 -42.39 -18.00
C VAL A 694 -1.09 -43.19 -16.73
N VAL A 695 -1.04 -42.54 -15.56
CA VAL A 695 -0.82 -43.23 -14.27
C VAL A 695 -1.94 -44.22 -13.97
N GLY A 696 -3.20 -43.83 -14.21
CA GLY A 696 -4.36 -44.71 -14.05
C GLY A 696 -4.34 -45.90 -15.02
N CYS A 697 -4.01 -45.66 -16.29
CA CYS A 697 -3.90 -46.71 -17.31
C CYS A 697 -2.79 -47.72 -17.01
N THR A 698 -1.68 -47.26 -16.46
CA THR A 698 -0.53 -48.11 -16.14
C THR A 698 -0.69 -48.89 -14.83
N GLY A 699 -1.75 -48.61 -14.05
CA GLY A 699 -2.05 -49.31 -12.80
C GLY A 699 -1.07 -48.99 -11.66
N LEU A 700 -0.40 -47.84 -11.73
CA LEU A 700 0.66 -47.50 -10.78
C LEU A 700 0.16 -47.21 -9.37
N PHE A 701 -1.10 -46.80 -9.19
CA PHE A 701 -1.69 -46.51 -7.88
C PHE A 701 -2.41 -47.70 -7.21
N GLY A 702 -2.32 -48.91 -7.76
CA GLY A 702 -2.82 -50.12 -7.08
C GLY A 702 -4.35 -50.25 -6.97
N GLY A 703 -5.11 -49.34 -7.59
CA GLY A 703 -6.58 -49.37 -7.55
C GLY A 703 -7.19 -50.55 -8.34
N PRO A 704 -8.31 -51.14 -7.88
CA PRO A 704 -8.89 -52.39 -8.40
C PRO A 704 -9.55 -52.31 -9.79
N ALA A 705 -9.36 -51.25 -10.58
CA ALA A 705 -9.85 -51.20 -11.96
C ALA A 705 -8.95 -50.38 -12.87
N ARG A 706 -8.53 -50.97 -14.01
CA ARG A 706 -7.84 -50.32 -15.14
C ARG A 706 -8.78 -49.37 -15.91
N ARG A 707 -9.46 -48.45 -15.23
CA ARG A 707 -10.23 -47.41 -15.92
C ARG A 707 -9.26 -46.30 -16.31
N CYS A 708 -8.90 -46.29 -17.59
CA CYS A 708 -8.27 -45.16 -18.28
C CYS A 708 -9.24 -43.96 -18.34
N SER A 709 -9.74 -43.50 -17.20
CA SER A 709 -10.50 -42.26 -17.13
C SER A 709 -9.52 -41.13 -16.90
N VAL A 710 -9.64 -40.07 -17.69
CA VAL A 710 -8.99 -38.79 -17.43
C VAL A 710 -9.87 -38.04 -16.44
N PRO A 711 -9.54 -37.99 -15.14
CA PRO A 711 -10.38 -37.25 -14.19
C PRO A 711 -10.24 -35.76 -14.51
N PHE A 712 -11.25 -35.19 -15.18
CA PHE A 712 -11.35 -33.76 -15.37
C PHE A 712 -12.30 -33.18 -14.33
N VAL A 713 -11.72 -32.61 -13.28
CA VAL A 713 -12.45 -31.90 -12.23
C VAL A 713 -12.04 -30.42 -12.32
N PRO A 714 -12.94 -29.53 -12.76
CA PRO A 714 -12.65 -28.11 -12.96
C PRO A 714 -12.02 -27.44 -11.73
N GLU A 715 -12.42 -27.85 -10.52
CA GLU A 715 -11.93 -27.34 -9.25
C GLU A 715 -10.45 -27.71 -9.02
N ILE A 716 -10.04 -28.92 -9.40
CA ILE A 716 -8.64 -29.37 -9.32
C ILE A 716 -7.80 -28.59 -10.33
N LEU A 717 -8.31 -28.42 -11.57
CA LEU A 717 -7.62 -27.63 -12.59
C LEU A 717 -7.35 -26.20 -12.11
N ALA A 718 -8.33 -25.56 -11.47
CA ALA A 718 -8.18 -24.22 -10.93
C ALA A 718 -7.15 -24.15 -9.80
N GLU A 719 -7.18 -25.13 -8.89
CA GLU A 719 -6.19 -25.26 -7.80
C GLU A 719 -4.77 -25.46 -8.33
N ASP A 720 -4.62 -26.23 -9.41
CA ASP A 720 -3.34 -26.52 -10.04
C ASP A 720 -2.79 -25.31 -10.77
N LEU A 721 -3.64 -24.64 -11.56
CA LEU A 721 -3.26 -23.41 -12.23
C LEU A 721 -2.76 -22.39 -11.20
N ARG A 722 -3.44 -22.26 -10.07
CA ARG A 722 -3.08 -21.38 -8.95
C ARG A 722 -1.75 -21.76 -8.32
N THR A 723 -1.60 -23.04 -7.96
CA THR A 723 -0.41 -23.58 -7.31
C THR A 723 0.82 -23.48 -8.21
N ILE A 724 0.71 -23.91 -9.47
CA ILE A 724 1.79 -23.85 -10.46
C ILE A 724 2.16 -22.40 -10.76
N THR A 725 1.18 -21.51 -10.97
CA THR A 725 1.49 -20.09 -11.26
C THR A 725 2.22 -19.44 -10.09
N LEU A 726 1.74 -19.60 -8.85
CA LEU A 726 2.32 -18.94 -7.68
C LEU A 726 3.68 -19.51 -7.27
N ARG A 727 3.83 -20.84 -7.20
CA ARG A 727 5.12 -21.47 -6.90
C ARG A 727 6.12 -21.22 -8.03
N GLY A 728 5.64 -21.18 -9.27
CA GLY A 728 6.39 -20.80 -10.46
C GLY A 728 7.12 -19.47 -10.37
N LEU A 729 6.53 -18.48 -9.68
CA LEU A 729 7.14 -17.16 -9.50
C LEU A 729 8.46 -17.22 -8.73
N LEU A 730 8.62 -18.18 -7.80
CA LEU A 730 9.88 -18.39 -7.08
C LEU A 730 11.03 -18.77 -8.00
N ALA A 731 10.75 -19.58 -9.03
CA ALA A 731 11.74 -19.96 -10.04
C ALA A 731 11.89 -18.87 -11.13
N ALA A 732 10.79 -18.24 -11.54
CA ALA A 732 10.75 -17.26 -12.62
C ALA A 732 11.52 -15.97 -12.28
N LEU A 733 11.44 -15.47 -11.04
CA LEU A 733 12.11 -14.23 -10.63
C LEU A 733 13.65 -14.28 -10.75
N PRO A 734 14.37 -15.23 -10.12
CA PRO A 734 15.83 -15.32 -10.27
C PRO A 734 16.21 -15.65 -11.72
N ALA A 735 15.46 -16.50 -12.40
CA ALA A 735 15.73 -16.87 -13.79
C ALA A 735 15.57 -15.67 -14.75
N ALA A 736 14.59 -14.80 -14.52
CA ALA A 736 14.39 -13.56 -15.26
C ALA A 736 15.58 -12.59 -15.08
N LEU A 737 16.13 -12.49 -13.87
CA LEU A 737 17.33 -11.67 -13.59
C LEU A 737 18.55 -12.22 -14.32
N SER A 738 18.78 -13.54 -14.24
CA SER A 738 19.85 -14.22 -14.96
C SER A 738 19.71 -14.04 -16.47
N GLY A 739 18.51 -14.21 -17.03
CA GLY A 739 18.22 -13.97 -18.44
C GLY A 739 18.49 -12.52 -18.85
N ALA A 740 18.09 -11.55 -18.03
CA ALA A 740 18.35 -10.15 -18.29
C ALA A 740 19.86 -9.83 -18.33
N GLY A 741 20.65 -10.44 -17.44
CA GLY A 741 22.11 -10.36 -17.39
C GLY A 741 22.77 -10.99 -18.61
N ALA A 742 22.41 -12.23 -18.93
CA ALA A 742 22.89 -12.96 -20.11
C ALA A 742 22.60 -12.19 -21.41
N GLY A 743 21.36 -11.69 -21.56
CA GLY A 743 21.00 -10.87 -22.70
C GLY A 743 21.78 -9.55 -22.78
N ALA A 744 22.11 -8.94 -21.63
CA ALA A 744 22.94 -7.73 -21.60
C ALA A 744 24.39 -8.01 -22.03
N LEU A 745 24.96 -9.14 -21.59
CA LEU A 745 26.29 -9.58 -21.97
C LEU A 745 26.38 -9.93 -23.46
N ALA A 746 25.41 -10.70 -23.98
CA ALA A 746 25.35 -11.07 -25.39
C ALA A 746 25.31 -9.84 -26.31
N ARG A 747 24.54 -8.80 -25.93
CA ARG A 747 24.46 -7.54 -26.67
C ARG A 747 25.73 -6.69 -26.61
N ARG A 748 26.56 -6.83 -25.57
CA ARG A 748 27.87 -6.16 -25.53
C ARG A 748 28.87 -6.81 -26.47
N ARG A 749 28.76 -8.13 -26.66
CA ARG A 749 29.65 -8.93 -27.51
C ARG A 749 29.29 -8.88 -29.00
N THR A 750 28.01 -8.68 -29.31
CA THR A 750 27.54 -8.58 -30.70
C THR A 750 27.39 -7.11 -31.08
N PRO A 751 28.36 -6.51 -31.81
CA PRO A 751 28.15 -5.18 -32.39
C PRO A 751 26.91 -5.26 -33.26
N THR A 752 25.91 -4.44 -32.94
CA THR A 752 24.62 -4.52 -33.60
C THR A 752 24.84 -4.11 -35.06
N PRO A 753 24.67 -4.99 -36.05
CA PRO A 753 24.72 -4.57 -37.43
C PRO A 753 23.65 -3.50 -37.59
N ARG A 754 24.05 -2.33 -38.06
CA ARG A 754 23.19 -1.18 -38.25
C ARG A 754 22.41 -1.39 -39.57
N THR A 755 21.74 -2.52 -39.71
CA THR A 755 20.92 -2.81 -40.89
C THR A 755 19.57 -2.14 -40.69
N ALA A 756 19.36 -1.07 -41.44
CA ALA A 756 18.12 -0.34 -41.60
C ALA A 756 17.11 -1.15 -42.42
N ASP A 757 16.88 -2.41 -42.05
CA ASP A 757 15.91 -3.24 -42.73
C ASP A 757 14.51 -2.83 -42.27
N ARG A 758 13.79 -2.17 -43.19
CA ARG A 758 12.38 -1.82 -43.03
C ARG A 758 11.58 -3.10 -42.88
N ALA A 759 11.33 -3.50 -41.63
CA ALA A 759 10.45 -4.64 -41.33
C ALA A 759 9.09 -4.44 -42.00
N ARG A 760 8.71 -5.37 -42.89
CA ARG A 760 7.39 -5.37 -43.55
C ARG A 760 6.29 -5.35 -42.48
N PRO A 761 5.23 -4.53 -42.65
CA PRO A 761 4.15 -4.45 -41.68
C PRO A 761 3.48 -5.82 -41.53
N PRO A 762 3.22 -6.29 -40.29
CA PRO A 762 2.58 -7.58 -40.06
C PRO A 762 1.17 -7.60 -40.65
N THR A 763 0.82 -8.71 -41.30
CA THR A 763 -0.48 -8.96 -41.94
C THR A 763 -1.63 -8.89 -40.92
N ARG A 764 -2.84 -8.52 -41.36
CA ARG A 764 -4.03 -8.36 -40.49
C ARG A 764 -4.38 -9.63 -39.72
N SER A 765 -4.14 -10.83 -40.28
CA SER A 765 -4.43 -12.12 -39.65
C SER A 765 -3.66 -12.35 -38.35
N HIS A 766 -2.39 -11.94 -38.29
CA HIS A 766 -1.55 -12.10 -37.10
C HIS A 766 -2.02 -11.24 -35.91
N ARG A 767 -2.78 -10.16 -36.16
CA ARG A 767 -3.35 -9.32 -35.09
C ARG A 767 -4.49 -10.03 -34.38
N TRP A 768 -5.38 -10.68 -35.14
CA TRP A 768 -6.51 -11.42 -34.61
C TRP A 768 -6.09 -12.65 -33.83
N ALA A 769 -5.06 -13.37 -34.30
CA ALA A 769 -4.52 -14.52 -33.58
C ALA A 769 -3.95 -14.14 -32.20
N LEU A 770 -3.19 -13.04 -32.09
CA LEU A 770 -2.66 -12.56 -30.81
C LEU A 770 -3.76 -12.07 -29.86
N ALA A 771 -4.75 -11.34 -30.39
CA ALA A 771 -5.90 -10.92 -29.60
C ALA A 771 -6.70 -12.11 -29.08
N ALA A 772 -6.96 -13.11 -29.94
CA ALA A 772 -7.64 -14.34 -29.56
C ALA A 772 -6.85 -15.11 -28.48
N ALA A 773 -5.53 -15.25 -28.62
CA ALA A 773 -4.70 -15.91 -27.61
C ALA A 773 -4.76 -15.20 -26.24
N LEU A 774 -4.73 -13.86 -26.22
CA LEU A 774 -4.88 -13.09 -24.97
C LEU A 774 -6.28 -13.25 -24.37
N VAL A 775 -7.32 -13.26 -25.20
CA VAL A 775 -8.70 -13.47 -24.76
C VAL A 775 -8.85 -14.87 -24.18
N VAL A 776 -8.38 -15.91 -24.86
CA VAL A 776 -8.42 -17.29 -24.36
C VAL A 776 -7.69 -17.41 -23.02
N LEU A 777 -6.49 -16.84 -22.90
CA LEU A 777 -5.73 -16.85 -21.65
C LEU A 777 -6.48 -16.11 -20.52
N ALA A 778 -7.05 -14.95 -20.82
CA ALA A 778 -7.84 -14.19 -19.85
C ALA A 778 -9.11 -14.93 -19.43
N THR A 779 -9.85 -15.48 -20.39
CA THR A 779 -11.06 -16.28 -20.15
C THR A 779 -10.73 -17.52 -19.33
N ALA A 780 -9.65 -18.23 -19.62
CA ALA A 780 -9.24 -19.40 -18.85
C ALA A 780 -8.95 -19.05 -17.38
N VAL A 781 -8.26 -17.93 -17.11
CA VAL A 781 -8.01 -17.46 -15.74
C VAL A 781 -9.31 -17.02 -15.04
N VAL A 782 -10.19 -16.30 -15.74
CA VAL A 782 -11.49 -15.89 -15.19
C VAL A 782 -12.36 -17.10 -14.87
N CYS A 783 -12.44 -18.08 -15.78
CA CYS A 783 -13.15 -19.33 -15.57
C CYS A 783 -12.54 -20.13 -14.41
N ALA A 784 -11.22 -20.27 -14.34
CA ALA A 784 -10.57 -20.95 -13.22
C ALA A 784 -10.88 -20.25 -11.88
N THR A 785 -10.90 -18.91 -11.86
CA THR A 785 -11.27 -18.14 -10.67
C THR A 785 -12.75 -18.35 -10.30
N ALA A 786 -13.64 -18.32 -11.29
CA ALA A 786 -15.08 -18.50 -11.08
C ALA A 786 -15.44 -19.93 -10.64
N VAL A 787 -14.74 -20.94 -11.16
CA VAL A 787 -14.89 -22.36 -10.78
C VAL A 787 -14.26 -22.65 -9.43
N ALA A 788 -13.15 -22.00 -9.09
CA ALA A 788 -12.61 -22.07 -7.75
C ALA A 788 -13.56 -21.42 -6.73
N LEU A 789 -14.40 -20.47 -7.16
CA LEU A 789 -15.20 -19.63 -6.27
C LEU A 789 -16.15 -20.38 -5.33
N PRO A 790 -16.83 -21.50 -5.68
CA PRO A 790 -17.65 -22.27 -4.74
C PRO A 790 -16.84 -23.06 -3.70
N ARG A 791 -15.68 -23.61 -4.09
CA ARG A 791 -14.77 -24.30 -3.16
C ARG A 791 -14.01 -23.31 -2.31
N ASP A 792 -13.58 -22.21 -2.90
CA ASP A 792 -13.09 -21.05 -2.18
C ASP A 792 -14.23 -20.44 -1.37
N GLN A 793 -15.50 -20.49 -1.76
CA GLN A 793 -16.65 -20.08 -0.94
C GLN A 793 -16.84 -21.05 0.20
N TYR A 794 -16.53 -22.34 0.03
CA TYR A 794 -16.47 -23.30 1.12
C TYR A 794 -15.31 -22.97 2.05
N VAL A 795 -14.11 -22.68 1.54
CA VAL A 795 -12.95 -22.21 2.31
C VAL A 795 -13.24 -20.86 2.96
N TRP A 796 -13.88 -19.93 2.28
CA TRP A 796 -14.35 -18.64 2.78
C TRP A 796 -15.51 -18.88 3.73
N SER A 797 -16.30 -19.94 3.59
CA SER A 797 -17.34 -20.29 4.54
C SER A 797 -16.75 -20.98 5.75
N ILE A 798 -15.66 -21.72 5.66
CA ILE A 798 -14.87 -22.18 6.80
C ILE A 798 -14.14 -20.97 7.40
N TRP A 799 -13.67 -20.03 6.59
CA TRP A 799 -12.96 -18.85 7.07
C TRP A 799 -13.92 -17.78 7.64
N PHE A 800 -15.14 -17.68 7.16
CA PHE A 800 -16.17 -16.75 7.63
C PHE A 800 -17.13 -17.43 8.61
N ARG A 801 -17.32 -18.76 8.54
CA ARG A 801 -18.18 -19.55 9.43
C ARG A 801 -17.38 -20.44 10.43
N GLY A 802 -16.06 -20.43 10.45
CA GLY A 802 -15.29 -21.36 11.30
C GLY A 802 -15.17 -22.71 10.62
#